data_AF-A0A667WVQ3-F1
#
_entry.id   AF-A0A667WVQ3-F1
#
_cell.length_a   1.000
_cell.length_b   1.000
_cell.length_c   1.000
_cell.angle_alpha   90.00
_cell.angle_beta   90.00
_cell.angle_gamma   90.00
#
_symmetry.space_group_name_H-M   'P 1'
#
loop_
_entity.id
_entity.type
_entity.pdbx_description
1 polymer ?
#
loop_
_entity_poly.entity_id
_entity_poly.type
_entity_poly.pdbx_seq_one_letter_code
_entity_poly.pdbx_strand_id
1 'polypeptide(L)'
;MVTRSGTAGMKAKKKKRQDDFQKVKLKVGKTKPKANNATNTNFRTKGIHLSEQLRRDTSGPTTHRQLGINDLLSQLHHYNANVKQSALLGLKELLSLNPSLVEQHLSRLLSEVAALFTDKDGNVRMAASRLLRFIAQCVPAERVAPFFPLLSAHLSCAMTHIEPGIQEDAMKILDVLLDHYPALLAARPAILLTNFLELISHRRTSGGAKKPQETKGRSWALSVNPTRAVTSQQWRLTVLLRLGRFLQAVVEERPEEEGDMSVSSDGVFGSSGEGRITPLDLNWEELSYSKTGVKVYEHSGAKPTPHSTYRLRPEVDSGAGVGEGLSSAEAVQSFAATLVPLLLEMWVEASANDCPWNSGEGAHLLTPDAMSVMFQVLTILQLLRKLAPQKEDQDALDAWFRNEYLGDFKQHFMKNFPYGTRDTPKHKKKLDLKRSKQTAAVPGQTVEPLALNITLCQVMVFLSQRQGLGRDNDADWLIPLRSFVRDTLANEVKLSYKHLHMLLGTVWRMVLTQRSKTVTEDLLAAVYVYYQQRNLTLQTRSLLLSFYSKLYLQEQGHTHIARSKMLCRWLAALPVQLAQLGHRNPALSARLILSIQAAASRGNKDLLNGLQTHACRLYDPQEGVVVLLPAESQQRLVQLLYFLPKMSQALLANLSRCCTAGRISAGLAASLIRIVHLRSSLSGWSVGSQEAALQDVDYISFLFSSLTGFSADELATLQEAGDDSVLAPSPLSPLSLYPTPLEQFTHHWDVVEEVCHCLETLGSQSQCFDILQNGICKYLTRLGVVPDSMAAGLLRAVARLLDLSILPIDPVLRFLSQCCLSLLALLITLQQEAPSDTNHKREAIWGACVSALSTIPRLLRMVLQSLRVGDLCEEELPQLGQILSMLLQHTPLRNHLMANAALLQHIIQDLTRYSRGETREQWLTDLLYCYSVTVAHGSTTHRGNMGLRDMY
;
A
#
# COMPACT_ATOMS: atom_id res chain seq x y z
N MET A 1 101.58 -59.34 -31.60
CA MET A 1 100.87 -59.62 -32.87
C MET A 1 100.03 -58.39 -33.23
N VAL A 2 99.82 -57.95 -34.48
CA VAL A 2 100.66 -57.94 -35.71
C VAL A 2 99.92 -57.09 -36.76
N THR A 3 100.52 -55.98 -37.24
CA THR A 3 100.16 -55.19 -38.48
C THR A 3 98.76 -54.53 -38.57
N ARG A 4 98.46 -53.44 -39.33
CA ARG A 4 99.09 -52.46 -40.28
C ARG A 4 98.06 -51.29 -40.46
N SER A 5 98.19 -50.17 -41.21
CA SER A 5 99.23 -49.18 -41.59
C SER A 5 98.59 -48.16 -42.57
N GLY A 6 98.92 -46.86 -42.70
CA GLY A 6 99.88 -46.00 -41.98
C GLY A 6 100.22 -44.69 -42.75
N THR A 7 100.90 -43.75 -42.09
CA THR A 7 101.82 -42.69 -42.62
C THR A 7 101.39 -41.64 -43.67
N ALA A 8 101.33 -40.35 -43.26
CA ALA A 8 101.91 -39.14 -43.90
C ALA A 8 101.56 -37.88 -43.07
N GLY A 9 102.38 -36.82 -42.90
CA GLY A 9 103.81 -36.58 -43.19
C GLY A 9 104.21 -35.16 -42.71
N MET A 10 105.36 -35.00 -42.02
CA MET A 10 105.74 -33.73 -41.33
C MET A 10 106.73 -32.86 -42.12
N LYS A 11 106.53 -31.52 -42.12
CA LYS A 11 107.61 -30.51 -42.29
C LYS A 11 107.33 -29.25 -41.44
N ALA A 12 108.32 -28.83 -40.64
CA ALA A 12 108.25 -27.63 -39.79
C ALA A 12 109.11 -26.48 -40.33
N LYS A 13 108.81 -25.23 -39.94
CA LYS A 13 109.66 -24.03 -40.19
C LYS A 13 109.73 -23.14 -38.95
N LYS A 14 110.89 -22.48 -38.74
CA LYS A 14 111.23 -21.70 -37.53
C LYS A 14 110.71 -20.26 -37.57
N LYS A 15 110.47 -19.68 -36.38
CA LYS A 15 110.14 -18.25 -36.16
C LYS A 15 111.34 -17.32 -36.45
N LYS A 16 111.06 -16.06 -36.82
CA LYS A 16 111.99 -14.91 -36.76
C LYS A 16 111.49 -13.91 -35.70
N ARG A 17 112.39 -13.07 -35.16
CA ARG A 17 112.05 -11.95 -34.25
C ARG A 17 111.42 -10.78 -35.02
N GLN A 18 110.76 -9.88 -34.30
CA GLN A 18 110.26 -8.59 -34.77
C GLN A 18 110.89 -7.47 -33.92
N ASP A 19 111.02 -6.28 -34.48
CA ASP A 19 111.60 -5.10 -33.81
C ASP A 19 110.50 -4.15 -33.31
N ASP A 20 110.73 -3.49 -32.16
CA ASP A 20 109.69 -2.80 -31.39
C ASP A 20 109.15 -1.48 -32.00
N PHE A 21 109.91 -0.84 -32.90
CA PHE A 21 109.56 0.48 -33.44
C PHE A 21 109.33 0.48 -34.97
N GLN A 22 108.16 0.03 -35.40
CA GLN A 22 107.77 -0.02 -36.81
C GLN A 22 107.25 1.34 -37.32
N LYS A 23 108.13 2.09 -37.99
CA LYS A 23 107.78 3.37 -38.63
C LYS A 23 106.98 3.12 -39.92
N VAL A 24 105.65 3.26 -39.85
CA VAL A 24 104.73 3.00 -40.98
C VAL A 24 105.11 3.84 -42.20
N LYS A 25 105.30 3.19 -43.36
CA LYS A 25 105.64 3.87 -44.63
C LYS A 25 104.58 4.90 -45.00
N LEU A 26 104.99 6.12 -45.34
CA LEU A 26 104.09 7.15 -45.86
C LEU A 26 103.37 6.64 -47.12
N LYS A 27 102.05 6.84 -47.16
CA LYS A 27 101.24 6.75 -48.38
C LYS A 27 100.76 8.16 -48.73
N VAL A 28 101.22 8.67 -49.86
CA VAL A 28 100.84 10.01 -50.37
C VAL A 28 99.33 10.07 -50.59
N GLY A 29 98.72 11.24 -50.39
CA GLY A 29 97.28 11.46 -50.56
C GLY A 29 96.41 11.09 -49.35
N LYS A 30 96.98 10.65 -48.22
CA LYS A 30 96.27 10.56 -46.93
C LYS A 30 96.79 11.59 -45.94
N THR A 31 95.91 12.11 -45.09
CA THR A 31 96.26 13.07 -44.04
C THR A 31 97.33 12.50 -43.12
N LYS A 32 98.33 13.33 -42.76
CA LYS A 32 99.48 12.93 -41.94
C LYS A 32 98.97 12.34 -40.62
N PRO A 33 99.38 11.10 -40.24
CA PRO A 33 99.02 10.54 -38.95
C PRO A 33 99.43 11.47 -37.81
N LYS A 34 98.57 11.60 -36.79
CA LYS A 34 98.95 12.29 -35.55
C LYS A 34 100.18 11.58 -34.96
N ALA A 35 101.09 12.35 -34.36
CA ALA A 35 102.30 11.78 -33.75
C ALA A 35 101.93 10.81 -32.61
N ASN A 36 102.77 9.80 -32.36
CA ASN A 36 102.47 8.72 -31.40
C ASN A 36 102.26 9.21 -29.95
N ASN A 37 102.65 10.44 -29.62
CA ASN A 37 102.44 11.10 -28.33
C ASN A 37 101.17 11.99 -28.27
N ALA A 38 100.34 12.02 -29.32
CA ALA A 38 99.16 12.88 -29.40
C ALA A 38 97.93 12.25 -28.73
N THR A 39 97.71 12.59 -27.45
CA THR A 39 96.51 12.19 -26.69
C THR A 39 95.22 12.61 -27.40
N ASN A 40 94.27 11.68 -27.53
CA ASN A 40 92.97 11.93 -28.15
C ASN A 40 91.93 12.32 -27.09
N THR A 41 91.53 13.59 -27.05
CA THR A 41 90.57 14.14 -26.08
C THR A 41 89.09 13.88 -26.42
N ASN A 42 88.79 13.25 -27.56
CA ASN A 42 87.42 12.90 -27.94
C ASN A 42 86.91 11.68 -27.14
N PHE A 43 86.38 11.92 -25.94
CA PHE A 43 85.54 10.95 -25.22
C PHE A 43 84.04 11.27 -25.40
N ARG A 44 83.19 10.26 -25.22
CA ARG A 44 81.73 10.39 -25.17
C ARG A 44 81.19 9.54 -24.03
N THR A 45 80.55 10.16 -23.05
CA THR A 45 79.77 9.49 -22.00
C THR A 45 78.35 9.21 -22.50
N LYS A 46 77.76 8.11 -22.02
CA LYS A 46 76.32 7.81 -22.12
C LYS A 46 75.80 7.56 -20.72
N GLY A 47 74.61 8.04 -20.40
CA GLY A 47 73.94 7.72 -19.14
C GLY A 47 73.56 6.23 -19.09
N ILE A 48 73.69 5.61 -17.91
CA ILE A 48 73.22 4.24 -17.67
C ILE A 48 71.73 4.33 -17.33
N HIS A 49 70.88 3.80 -18.20
CA HIS A 49 69.44 3.70 -17.92
C HIS A 49 69.17 2.38 -17.17
N LEU A 50 68.84 2.48 -15.89
CA LEU A 50 68.36 1.34 -15.10
C LEU A 50 66.90 1.04 -15.46
N SER A 51 66.48 -0.23 -15.29
CA SER A 51 65.08 -0.62 -15.42
C SER A 51 64.27 -0.14 -14.21
N GLU A 52 62.99 0.14 -14.41
CA GLU A 52 62.10 0.72 -13.39
C GLU A 52 61.82 -0.25 -12.22
N GLN A 53 62.21 -1.52 -12.34
CA GLN A 53 62.15 -2.54 -11.29
C GLN A 53 62.89 -2.18 -9.98
N LEU A 54 63.75 -1.15 -10.00
CA LEU A 54 64.43 -0.61 -8.81
C LEU A 54 63.73 0.62 -8.20
N ARG A 55 62.66 1.14 -8.81
CA ARG A 55 61.81 2.20 -8.24
C ARG A 55 60.61 1.58 -7.56
N ARG A 56 60.52 1.74 -6.23
CA ARG A 56 59.28 1.49 -5.49
C ARG A 56 58.35 2.68 -5.68
N ASP A 57 57.21 2.47 -6.30
CA ASP A 57 56.17 3.51 -6.37
C ASP A 57 55.37 3.51 -5.06
N THR A 58 55.57 4.52 -4.22
CA THR A 58 54.93 4.64 -2.91
C THR A 58 53.62 5.44 -2.94
N SER A 59 53.15 5.83 -4.13
CA SER A 59 52.05 6.78 -4.34
C SER A 59 50.66 6.13 -4.43
N GLY A 60 50.41 4.99 -3.78
CA GLY A 60 49.11 4.34 -3.84
C GLY A 60 48.87 3.25 -2.78
N PRO A 61 47.60 2.87 -2.57
CA PRO A 61 47.24 1.75 -1.69
C PRO A 61 47.76 0.42 -2.26
N THR A 62 48.27 -0.44 -1.38
CA THR A 62 48.82 -1.75 -1.74
C THR A 62 48.31 -2.84 -0.81
N THR A 63 48.37 -4.09 -1.27
CA THR A 63 48.13 -5.30 -0.46
C THR A 63 49.23 -5.53 0.58
N HIS A 64 49.01 -6.47 1.50
CA HIS A 64 50.05 -7.00 2.41
C HIS A 64 51.30 -7.51 1.65
N ARG A 65 51.16 -7.86 0.37
CA ARG A 65 52.29 -8.25 -0.50
C ARG A 65 52.98 -7.06 -1.20
N GLN A 66 52.65 -5.83 -0.85
CA GLN A 66 53.14 -4.58 -1.45
C GLN A 66 52.87 -4.47 -2.97
N LEU A 67 51.81 -5.14 -3.44
CA LEU A 67 51.33 -5.04 -4.82
C LEU A 67 50.17 -4.04 -4.90
N GLY A 68 50.23 -3.12 -5.87
CA GLY A 68 49.15 -2.20 -6.21
C GLY A 68 48.19 -2.78 -7.26
N ILE A 69 47.13 -2.04 -7.58
CA ILE A 69 46.07 -2.55 -8.46
C ILE A 69 46.55 -2.85 -9.89
N ASN A 70 47.48 -2.06 -10.43
CA ASN A 70 48.05 -2.30 -11.76
C ASN A 70 48.88 -3.59 -11.81
N ASP A 71 49.67 -3.86 -10.78
CA ASP A 71 50.48 -5.09 -10.68
C ASP A 71 49.57 -6.32 -10.66
N LEU A 72 48.54 -6.28 -9.82
CA LEU A 72 47.57 -7.37 -9.65
C LEU A 72 46.77 -7.62 -10.93
N LEU A 73 46.32 -6.56 -11.62
CA LEU A 73 45.66 -6.71 -12.92
C LEU A 73 46.60 -7.32 -13.97
N SER A 74 47.88 -6.93 -14.02
CA SER A 74 48.85 -7.52 -14.95
C SER A 74 49.09 -9.01 -14.69
N GLN A 75 49.03 -9.44 -13.43
CA GLN A 75 49.21 -10.83 -13.01
C GLN A 75 48.05 -11.76 -13.41
N LEU A 76 46.89 -11.22 -13.81
CA LEU A 76 45.76 -12.00 -14.34
C LEU A 76 46.06 -12.63 -15.71
N HIS A 77 46.98 -12.04 -16.48
CA HIS A 77 47.46 -12.56 -17.77
C HIS A 77 48.59 -13.59 -17.62
N HIS A 78 49.10 -13.81 -16.40
CA HIS A 78 50.25 -14.67 -16.18
C HIS A 78 49.92 -16.16 -16.40
N TYR A 79 50.80 -16.89 -17.10
CA TYR A 79 50.57 -18.28 -17.52
C TYR A 79 50.38 -19.31 -16.37
N ASN A 80 50.87 -18.99 -15.17
CA ASN A 80 50.73 -19.83 -13.98
C ASN A 80 49.45 -19.50 -13.20
N ALA A 81 48.51 -20.45 -13.14
CA ALA A 81 47.22 -20.33 -12.44
C ALA A 81 47.35 -19.90 -10.97
N ASN A 82 48.37 -20.35 -10.23
CA ASN A 82 48.58 -19.95 -8.83
C ASN A 82 48.89 -18.44 -8.68
N VAL A 83 49.49 -17.84 -9.71
CA VAL A 83 49.75 -16.38 -9.75
C VAL A 83 48.45 -15.64 -10.04
N LYS A 84 47.68 -16.07 -11.05
CA LYS A 84 46.33 -15.51 -11.32
C LYS A 84 45.41 -15.58 -10.09
N GLN A 85 45.35 -16.73 -9.44
CA GLN A 85 44.53 -16.94 -8.24
C GLN A 85 45.01 -16.06 -7.08
N SER A 86 46.33 -15.93 -6.86
CA SER A 86 46.89 -15.01 -5.87
C SER A 86 46.53 -13.56 -6.17
N ALA A 87 46.57 -13.16 -7.44
CA ALA A 87 46.23 -11.80 -7.87
C ALA A 87 44.74 -11.49 -7.70
N LEU A 88 43.84 -12.43 -8.03
CA LEU A 88 42.39 -12.30 -7.77
C LEU A 88 42.07 -12.15 -6.28
N LEU A 89 42.76 -12.90 -5.42
CA LEU A 89 42.63 -12.76 -3.96
C LEU A 89 43.19 -11.42 -3.47
N GLY A 90 44.34 -10.99 -4.00
CA GLY A 90 44.93 -9.67 -3.71
C GLY A 90 44.08 -8.49 -4.19
N LEU A 91 43.39 -8.62 -5.33
CA LEU A 91 42.40 -7.63 -5.77
C LEU A 91 41.24 -7.55 -4.78
N LYS A 92 40.71 -8.69 -4.32
CA LYS A 92 39.64 -8.69 -3.30
C LYS A 92 40.10 -8.05 -2.00
N GLU A 93 41.32 -8.33 -1.54
CA GLU A 93 41.95 -7.71 -0.37
C GLU A 93 42.04 -6.18 -0.54
N LEU A 94 42.68 -5.73 -1.63
CA LEU A 94 42.93 -4.32 -1.92
C LEU A 94 41.65 -3.48 -2.04
N LEU A 95 40.65 -4.01 -2.74
CA LEU A 95 39.36 -3.35 -2.96
C LEU A 95 38.47 -3.38 -1.70
N SER A 96 38.58 -4.41 -0.85
CA SER A 96 37.92 -4.43 0.47
C SER A 96 38.48 -3.36 1.40
N LEU A 97 39.80 -3.10 1.33
CA LEU A 97 40.47 -2.07 2.12
C LEU A 97 40.28 -0.66 1.55
N ASN A 98 40.02 -0.53 0.24
CA ASN A 98 39.94 0.76 -0.47
C ASN A 98 38.76 0.78 -1.46
N PRO A 99 37.49 0.89 -1.01
CA PRO A 99 36.32 0.75 -1.87
C PRO A 99 36.26 1.74 -3.05
N SER A 100 36.83 2.94 -2.91
CA SER A 100 36.91 3.95 -3.98
C SER A 100 37.66 3.48 -5.23
N LEU A 101 38.58 2.51 -5.10
CA LEU A 101 39.25 1.90 -6.25
C LEU A 101 38.31 1.09 -7.14
N VAL A 102 37.18 0.59 -6.59
CA VAL A 102 36.19 -0.18 -7.36
C VAL A 102 35.55 0.72 -8.41
N GLU A 103 35.15 1.94 -8.04
CA GLU A 103 34.58 2.92 -8.98
C GLU A 103 35.64 3.42 -9.98
N GLN A 104 36.83 3.79 -9.48
CA GLN A 104 37.91 4.35 -10.31
C GLN A 104 38.42 3.37 -11.39
N HIS A 105 38.29 2.08 -11.17
CA HIS A 105 38.81 1.05 -12.08
C HIS A 105 37.75 0.06 -12.59
N LEU A 106 36.46 0.35 -12.40
CA LEU A 106 35.32 -0.55 -12.68
C LEU A 106 35.40 -1.21 -14.07
N SER A 107 35.61 -0.42 -15.12
CA SER A 107 35.71 -0.92 -16.51
C SER A 107 36.81 -1.97 -16.68
N ARG A 108 38.00 -1.73 -16.11
CA ARG A 108 39.13 -2.67 -16.17
C ARG A 108 38.86 -3.90 -15.31
N LEU A 109 38.33 -3.71 -14.09
CA LEU A 109 37.99 -4.80 -13.18
C LEU A 109 36.97 -5.76 -13.79
N LEU A 110 35.88 -5.25 -14.37
CA LEU A 110 34.85 -6.08 -15.01
C LEU A 110 35.39 -6.79 -16.26
N SER A 111 36.16 -6.11 -17.11
CA SER A 111 36.73 -6.70 -18.32
C SER A 111 37.70 -7.85 -18.01
N GLU A 112 38.62 -7.64 -17.06
CA GLU A 112 39.64 -8.63 -16.72
C GLU A 112 39.06 -9.82 -15.94
N VAL A 113 38.03 -9.59 -15.12
CA VAL A 113 37.30 -10.67 -14.43
C VAL A 113 36.43 -11.48 -15.40
N ALA A 114 35.81 -10.84 -16.39
CA ALA A 114 35.02 -11.51 -17.44
C ALA A 114 35.88 -12.44 -18.31
N ALA A 115 37.08 -11.99 -18.69
CA ALA A 115 38.04 -12.78 -19.46
C ALA A 115 38.45 -14.10 -18.78
N LEU A 116 38.35 -14.18 -17.44
CA LEU A 116 38.71 -15.35 -16.64
C LEU A 116 37.54 -16.34 -16.42
N PHE A 117 36.34 -16.06 -16.92
CA PHE A 117 35.21 -17.01 -16.85
C PHE A 117 35.50 -18.33 -17.59
N THR A 118 36.34 -18.28 -18.64
CA THR A 118 36.77 -19.44 -19.44
C THR A 118 38.22 -19.86 -19.17
N ASP A 119 38.83 -19.44 -18.05
CA ASP A 119 40.18 -19.90 -17.69
C ASP A 119 40.19 -21.42 -17.48
N LYS A 120 41.31 -22.07 -17.82
CA LYS A 120 41.48 -23.52 -17.77
C LYS A 120 41.46 -24.05 -16.34
N ASP A 121 41.96 -23.28 -15.36
CA ASP A 121 42.02 -23.70 -13.96
C ASP A 121 40.75 -23.32 -13.17
N GLY A 122 40.11 -24.32 -12.55
CA GLY A 122 38.87 -24.12 -11.78
C GLY A 122 39.04 -23.27 -10.51
N ASN A 123 40.23 -23.20 -9.93
CA ASN A 123 40.50 -22.34 -8.78
C ASN A 123 40.60 -20.86 -9.21
N VAL A 124 41.11 -20.60 -10.42
CA VAL A 124 41.10 -19.26 -11.04
C VAL A 124 39.67 -18.84 -11.35
N ARG A 125 38.85 -19.69 -12.01
CA ARG A 125 37.43 -19.40 -12.26
C ARG A 125 36.64 -19.16 -10.95
N MET A 126 36.86 -19.99 -9.93
CA MET A 126 36.23 -19.83 -8.62
C MET A 126 36.65 -18.54 -7.92
N ALA A 127 37.92 -18.13 -8.02
CA ALA A 127 38.39 -16.86 -7.49
C ALA A 127 37.81 -15.66 -8.27
N ALA A 128 37.69 -15.76 -9.59
CA ALA A 128 37.06 -14.74 -10.43
C ALA A 128 35.57 -14.56 -10.09
N SER A 129 34.81 -15.64 -9.95
CA SER A 129 33.41 -15.61 -9.49
C SER A 129 33.26 -14.96 -8.09
N ARG A 130 34.18 -15.26 -7.16
CA ARG A 130 34.20 -14.65 -5.80
C ARG A 130 34.60 -13.17 -5.77
N LEU A 131 35.36 -12.71 -6.77
CA LEU A 131 35.70 -11.29 -6.97
C LEU A 131 34.56 -10.56 -7.67
N LEU A 132 33.95 -11.16 -8.70
CA LEU A 132 32.74 -10.65 -9.37
C LEU A 132 31.62 -10.41 -8.36
N ARG A 133 31.33 -11.37 -7.48
CA ARG A 133 30.29 -11.21 -6.44
C ARG A 133 30.62 -10.08 -5.46
N PHE A 134 31.89 -9.88 -5.13
CA PHE A 134 32.29 -8.76 -4.28
C PHE A 134 32.09 -7.41 -4.98
N ILE A 135 32.51 -7.28 -6.25
CA ILE A 135 32.28 -6.07 -7.05
C ILE A 135 30.77 -5.83 -7.19
N ALA A 136 29.97 -6.87 -7.42
CA ALA A 136 28.53 -6.79 -7.59
C ALA A 136 27.78 -6.36 -6.31
N GLN A 137 28.35 -6.62 -5.13
CA GLN A 137 27.85 -6.14 -3.84
C GLN A 137 28.20 -4.67 -3.57
N CYS A 138 29.12 -4.08 -4.34
CA CYS A 138 29.60 -2.71 -4.14
C CYS A 138 29.14 -1.71 -5.23
N VAL A 139 28.56 -2.18 -6.33
CA VAL A 139 28.31 -1.35 -7.53
C VAL A 139 26.86 -1.53 -8.04
N PRO A 140 26.05 -0.46 -8.14
CA PRO A 140 24.66 -0.56 -8.57
C PRO A 140 24.54 -0.75 -10.09
N ALA A 141 23.37 -1.21 -10.54
CA ALA A 141 23.17 -1.73 -11.90
C ALA A 141 23.45 -0.70 -13.01
N GLU A 142 23.10 0.57 -12.81
CA GLU A 142 23.26 1.65 -13.79
C GLU A 142 24.73 1.91 -14.12
N ARG A 143 25.63 1.65 -13.17
CA ARG A 143 27.09 1.78 -13.35
C ARG A 143 27.70 0.58 -14.06
N VAL A 144 27.06 -0.59 -14.00
CA VAL A 144 27.48 -1.82 -14.70
C VAL A 144 26.88 -1.94 -16.10
N ALA A 145 25.70 -1.36 -16.34
CA ALA A 145 24.97 -1.45 -17.62
C ALA A 145 25.84 -1.22 -18.88
N PRO A 146 26.74 -0.21 -18.97
CA PRO A 146 27.59 -0.01 -20.14
C PRO A 146 28.59 -1.15 -20.41
N PHE A 147 28.95 -1.91 -19.38
CA PHE A 147 29.88 -3.04 -19.44
C PHE A 147 29.16 -4.40 -19.45
N PHE A 148 27.85 -4.41 -19.20
CA PHE A 148 27.07 -5.64 -19.10
C PHE A 148 27.04 -6.48 -20.39
N PRO A 149 27.03 -5.91 -21.61
CA PRO A 149 27.15 -6.71 -22.83
C PRO A 149 28.41 -7.59 -22.88
N LEU A 150 29.53 -7.14 -22.29
CA LEU A 150 30.78 -7.89 -22.19
C LEU A 150 30.65 -9.06 -21.20
N LEU A 151 30.09 -8.81 -20.00
CA LEU A 151 29.82 -9.84 -19.00
C LEU A 151 28.89 -10.93 -19.55
N SER A 152 27.82 -10.51 -20.23
CA SER A 152 26.83 -11.36 -20.91
C SER A 152 27.46 -12.20 -22.04
N ALA A 153 28.38 -11.64 -22.83
CA ALA A 153 29.10 -12.37 -23.87
C ALA A 153 30.06 -13.42 -23.28
N HIS A 154 30.91 -13.05 -22.31
CA HIS A 154 31.83 -13.99 -21.66
C HIS A 154 31.09 -15.12 -20.91
N LEU A 155 29.96 -14.81 -20.26
CA LEU A 155 29.10 -15.84 -19.66
C LEU A 155 28.54 -16.78 -20.72
N SER A 156 28.06 -16.25 -21.84
CA SER A 156 27.52 -17.07 -22.95
C SER A 156 28.58 -18.04 -23.50
N CYS A 157 29.81 -17.54 -23.74
CA CYS A 157 30.94 -18.37 -24.17
C CYS A 157 31.37 -19.41 -23.12
N ALA A 158 31.13 -19.18 -21.83
CA ALA A 158 31.41 -20.14 -20.77
C ALA A 158 30.30 -21.21 -20.65
N MET A 159 29.03 -20.83 -20.86
CA MET A 159 27.89 -21.76 -20.89
C MET A 159 27.96 -22.73 -22.07
N THR A 160 28.37 -22.28 -23.26
CA THR A 160 28.50 -23.12 -24.46
C THR A 160 29.90 -23.72 -24.64
N HIS A 161 30.76 -23.62 -23.62
CA HIS A 161 32.14 -24.09 -23.70
C HIS A 161 32.23 -25.63 -23.79
N ILE A 162 33.20 -26.15 -24.53
CA ILE A 162 33.38 -27.60 -24.79
C ILE A 162 33.75 -28.38 -23.51
N GLU A 163 34.54 -27.76 -22.62
CA GLU A 163 34.93 -28.35 -21.33
C GLU A 163 33.80 -28.22 -20.28
N PRO A 164 33.21 -29.31 -19.78
CA PRO A 164 32.04 -29.25 -18.89
C PRO A 164 32.35 -28.64 -17.51
N GLY A 165 33.60 -28.70 -17.05
CA GLY A 165 34.01 -27.99 -15.83
C GLY A 165 33.92 -26.46 -15.94
N ILE A 166 33.95 -25.91 -17.17
CA ILE A 166 33.73 -24.49 -17.42
C ILE A 166 32.22 -24.20 -17.48
N GLN A 167 31.41 -25.07 -18.09
CA GLN A 167 29.95 -24.97 -18.05
C GLN A 167 29.40 -24.95 -16.61
N GLU A 168 29.89 -25.84 -15.74
CA GLU A 168 29.46 -25.89 -14.33
C GLU A 168 29.79 -24.59 -13.57
N ASP A 169 30.96 -24.00 -13.80
CA ASP A 169 31.36 -22.73 -13.19
C ASP A 169 30.63 -21.52 -13.82
N ALA A 170 30.27 -21.58 -15.10
CA ALA A 170 29.45 -20.57 -15.77
C ALA A 170 28.08 -20.42 -15.08
N MET A 171 27.46 -21.52 -14.65
CA MET A 171 26.19 -21.47 -13.90
C MET A 171 26.33 -20.76 -12.53
N LYS A 172 27.51 -20.82 -11.90
CA LYS A 172 27.82 -20.12 -10.64
C LYS A 172 28.10 -18.63 -10.87
N ILE A 173 28.55 -18.25 -12.06
CA ILE A 173 28.70 -16.86 -12.50
C ILE A 173 27.33 -16.27 -12.85
N LEU A 174 26.47 -17.03 -13.53
CA LEU A 174 25.08 -16.67 -13.78
C LEU A 174 24.31 -16.41 -12.48
N ASP A 175 24.53 -17.22 -11.42
CA ASP A 175 23.94 -16.94 -10.10
C ASP A 175 24.33 -15.56 -9.57
N VAL A 176 25.59 -15.15 -9.70
CA VAL A 176 26.04 -13.81 -9.27
C VAL A 176 25.31 -12.70 -10.03
N LEU A 177 25.10 -12.86 -11.34
CA LEU A 177 24.39 -11.88 -12.14
C LEU A 177 22.87 -11.89 -11.87
N LEU A 178 22.27 -13.04 -11.55
CA LEU A 178 20.85 -13.14 -11.12
C LEU A 178 20.62 -12.59 -9.71
N ASP A 179 21.61 -12.66 -8.82
CA ASP A 179 21.51 -12.18 -7.44
C ASP A 179 21.67 -10.65 -7.33
N HIS A 180 22.27 -9.99 -8.34
CA HIS A 180 22.66 -8.58 -8.27
C HIS A 180 22.24 -7.72 -9.48
N TYR A 181 22.05 -8.30 -10.66
CA TYR A 181 21.73 -7.59 -11.92
C TYR A 181 20.62 -8.26 -12.77
N PRO A 182 19.44 -8.61 -12.19
CA PRO A 182 18.34 -9.24 -12.92
C PRO A 182 17.88 -8.44 -14.15
N ALA A 183 17.62 -7.13 -14.03
CA ALA A 183 17.27 -6.24 -15.14
C ALA A 183 18.19 -6.35 -16.35
N LEU A 184 19.51 -6.35 -16.10
CA LEU A 184 20.52 -6.34 -17.17
C LEU A 184 20.61 -7.71 -17.86
N LEU A 185 20.37 -8.80 -17.12
CA LEU A 185 20.19 -10.15 -17.68
C LEU A 185 18.91 -10.25 -18.51
N ALA A 186 17.80 -9.69 -18.02
CA ALA A 186 16.49 -9.77 -18.63
C ALA A 186 16.41 -9.05 -19.99
N ALA A 187 17.17 -7.96 -20.16
CA ALA A 187 17.14 -7.09 -21.34
C ALA A 187 17.47 -7.77 -22.69
N ARG A 188 18.20 -8.90 -22.72
CA ARG A 188 18.56 -9.60 -23.97
C ARG A 188 18.45 -11.13 -23.83
N PRO A 189 17.22 -11.69 -23.76
CA PRO A 189 17.04 -13.04 -23.24
C PRO A 189 17.34 -14.16 -24.23
N ALA A 190 17.15 -13.94 -25.53
CA ALA A 190 17.23 -14.98 -26.56
C ALA A 190 18.54 -15.79 -26.52
N ILE A 191 19.69 -15.10 -26.39
CA ILE A 191 21.03 -15.73 -26.37
C ILE A 191 21.19 -16.66 -25.16
N LEU A 192 20.77 -16.23 -23.97
CA LEU A 192 20.89 -17.04 -22.76
C LEU A 192 19.93 -18.24 -22.80
N LEU A 193 18.74 -18.08 -23.39
CA LEU A 193 17.76 -19.15 -23.58
C LEU A 193 18.23 -20.23 -24.55
N THR A 194 18.92 -19.88 -25.63
CA THR A 194 19.57 -20.89 -26.50
C THR A 194 20.67 -21.63 -25.76
N ASN A 195 21.50 -20.93 -24.96
CA ASN A 195 22.53 -21.58 -24.14
C ASN A 195 21.91 -22.55 -23.11
N PHE A 196 20.78 -22.18 -22.50
CA PHE A 196 20.05 -23.05 -21.57
C PHE A 196 19.54 -24.35 -22.24
N LEU A 197 19.08 -24.29 -23.50
CA LEU A 197 18.67 -25.47 -24.26
C LEU A 197 19.85 -26.41 -24.54
N GLU A 198 21.00 -25.87 -24.94
CA GLU A 198 22.21 -26.66 -25.25
C GLU A 198 22.82 -27.33 -24.00
N LEU A 199 22.64 -26.74 -22.81
CA LEU A 199 23.06 -27.35 -21.54
C LEU A 199 22.23 -28.57 -21.10
N ILE A 200 20.99 -28.72 -21.62
CA ILE A 200 20.06 -29.82 -21.27
C ILE A 200 19.74 -30.76 -22.44
N SER A 201 20.12 -30.40 -23.67
CA SER A 201 19.75 -31.12 -24.88
C SER A 201 20.74 -30.92 -26.03
N HIS A 202 20.72 -31.82 -27.00
CA HIS A 202 21.53 -31.76 -28.21
C HIS A 202 20.65 -31.81 -29.46
N ARG A 203 21.03 -31.07 -30.50
CA ARG A 203 20.30 -31.07 -31.78
C ARG A 203 20.64 -32.32 -32.58
N ARG A 204 19.62 -33.11 -32.95
CA ARG A 204 19.78 -34.31 -33.77
C ARG A 204 20.14 -33.94 -35.20
N THR A 205 21.38 -34.21 -35.58
CA THR A 205 21.81 -34.14 -36.99
C THR A 205 21.18 -35.30 -37.78
N SER A 206 20.27 -34.99 -38.70
CA SER A 206 19.60 -36.01 -39.53
C SER A 206 20.52 -36.57 -40.62
N GLY A 207 21.43 -37.45 -40.20
CA GLY A 207 22.40 -38.14 -41.07
C GLY A 207 21.86 -39.44 -41.64
N GLY A 208 20.85 -39.38 -42.51
CA GLY A 208 20.34 -40.57 -43.20
C GLY A 208 19.04 -40.33 -43.98
N ALA A 209 19.09 -40.47 -45.30
CA ALA A 209 17.91 -40.29 -46.15
C ALA A 209 17.02 -41.55 -46.17
N LYS A 210 15.77 -41.45 -45.69
CA LYS A 210 14.62 -42.25 -46.17
C LYS A 210 13.27 -41.76 -45.65
N LYS A 211 12.37 -41.47 -46.61
CA LYS A 211 10.91 -41.24 -46.54
C LYS A 211 10.36 -40.17 -45.57
N PRO A 212 9.45 -39.29 -46.02
CA PRO A 212 8.63 -38.48 -45.13
C PRO A 212 7.49 -39.33 -44.54
N GLN A 213 7.36 -39.33 -43.22
CA GLN A 213 6.12 -39.69 -42.53
C GLN A 213 5.98 -38.78 -41.30
N GLU A 214 4.77 -38.26 -41.08
CA GLU A 214 4.52 -37.13 -40.21
C GLU A 214 4.82 -37.44 -38.74
N THR A 215 5.93 -36.90 -38.22
CA THR A 215 6.24 -36.88 -36.79
C THR A 215 6.69 -35.47 -36.42
N LYS A 216 5.82 -34.73 -35.71
CA LYS A 216 6.05 -33.32 -35.35
C LYS A 216 7.34 -33.14 -34.52
N GLY A 217 8.15 -32.15 -34.90
CA GLY A 217 8.94 -31.32 -33.97
C GLY A 217 10.21 -31.87 -33.31
N ARG A 218 10.48 -33.19 -33.24
CA ARG A 218 11.60 -33.73 -32.43
C ARG A 218 13.01 -33.58 -33.04
N SER A 219 13.45 -32.32 -33.22
CA SER A 219 14.82 -31.96 -33.65
C SER A 219 15.85 -31.98 -32.52
N TRP A 220 15.42 -31.89 -31.26
CA TRP A 220 16.29 -31.93 -30.07
C TRP A 220 16.02 -33.20 -29.24
N ALA A 221 17.00 -33.61 -28.45
CA ALA A 221 16.86 -34.68 -27.46
C ALA A 221 17.74 -34.41 -26.23
N LEU A 222 17.32 -34.91 -25.07
CA LEU A 222 18.01 -34.67 -23.80
C LEU A 222 19.49 -35.09 -23.80
N SER A 223 20.33 -34.34 -23.10
CA SER A 223 21.75 -34.65 -22.91
C SER A 223 21.98 -35.53 -21.68
N VAL A 224 22.95 -36.44 -21.78
CA VAL A 224 23.52 -37.17 -20.64
C VAL A 224 24.57 -36.27 -19.97
N ASN A 225 24.65 -36.25 -18.63
CA ASN A 225 25.59 -35.38 -17.92
C ASN A 225 27.04 -35.64 -18.39
N PRO A 226 27.78 -34.62 -18.86
CA PRO A 226 29.18 -34.78 -19.26
C PRO A 226 30.13 -35.03 -18.06
N THR A 227 29.69 -34.80 -16.82
CA THR A 227 30.47 -35.08 -15.60
C THR A 227 30.02 -36.37 -14.90
N ARG A 228 30.97 -37.15 -14.37
CA ARG A 228 30.67 -38.38 -13.59
C ARG A 228 30.29 -38.14 -12.13
N ALA A 229 30.17 -36.88 -11.69
CA ALA A 229 30.02 -36.52 -10.28
C ALA A 229 28.55 -36.39 -9.82
N VAL A 230 27.61 -36.24 -10.75
CA VAL A 230 26.19 -35.92 -10.53
C VAL A 230 25.34 -36.71 -11.54
N THR A 231 24.09 -37.06 -11.24
CA THR A 231 23.24 -37.77 -12.22
C THR A 231 22.74 -36.84 -13.34
N SER A 232 22.37 -37.38 -14.50
CA SER A 232 21.77 -36.58 -15.59
C SER A 232 20.51 -35.85 -15.15
N GLN A 233 19.69 -36.46 -14.28
CA GLN A 233 18.49 -35.85 -13.69
C GLN A 233 18.85 -34.66 -12.77
N GLN A 234 19.83 -34.82 -11.89
CA GLN A 234 20.29 -33.77 -10.98
C GLN A 234 21.02 -32.62 -11.70
N TRP A 235 21.78 -32.91 -12.77
CA TRP A 235 22.35 -31.87 -13.64
C TRP A 235 21.26 -31.03 -14.30
N ARG A 236 20.29 -31.67 -14.98
CA ARG A 236 19.20 -30.92 -15.63
C ARG A 236 18.34 -30.16 -14.63
N LEU A 237 18.04 -30.70 -13.45
CA LEU A 237 17.38 -29.94 -12.37
C LEU A 237 18.19 -28.68 -11.99
N THR A 238 19.52 -28.82 -11.87
CA THR A 238 20.45 -27.72 -11.55
C THR A 238 20.47 -26.63 -12.63
N VAL A 239 20.23 -26.99 -13.90
CA VAL A 239 20.07 -26.03 -15.01
C VAL A 239 18.65 -25.44 -15.05
N LEU A 240 17.61 -26.26 -14.92
CA LEU A 240 16.20 -25.83 -14.93
C LEU A 240 15.87 -24.86 -13.78
N LEU A 241 16.46 -25.03 -12.59
CA LEU A 241 16.32 -24.08 -11.48
C LEU A 241 16.80 -22.68 -11.87
N ARG A 242 17.93 -22.59 -12.60
CA ARG A 242 18.48 -21.31 -13.09
C ARG A 242 17.72 -20.76 -14.28
N LEU A 243 17.22 -21.63 -15.18
CA LEU A 243 16.30 -21.22 -16.24
C LEU A 243 15.02 -20.62 -15.66
N GLY A 244 14.47 -21.22 -14.60
CA GLY A 244 13.32 -20.67 -13.88
C GLY A 244 13.61 -19.31 -13.22
N ARG A 245 14.73 -19.17 -12.49
CA ARG A 245 15.15 -17.87 -11.94
C ARG A 245 15.34 -16.81 -13.02
N PHE A 246 15.92 -17.19 -14.16
CA PHE A 246 16.15 -16.29 -15.28
C PHE A 246 14.84 -15.88 -15.96
N LEU A 247 13.93 -16.83 -16.22
CA LEU A 247 12.61 -16.54 -16.77
C LEU A 247 11.73 -15.71 -15.82
N GLN A 248 11.84 -15.91 -14.51
CA GLN A 248 11.19 -15.07 -13.50
C GLN A 248 11.68 -13.62 -13.61
N ALA A 249 12.99 -13.39 -13.68
CA ALA A 249 13.54 -12.04 -13.91
C ALA A 249 13.10 -11.43 -15.27
N VAL A 250 13.00 -12.23 -16.34
CA VAL A 250 12.48 -11.79 -17.65
C VAL A 250 10.99 -11.44 -17.62
N VAL A 251 10.24 -11.87 -16.61
CA VAL A 251 8.84 -11.46 -16.35
C VAL A 251 8.78 -10.23 -15.44
N GLU A 252 9.55 -10.22 -14.34
CA GLU A 252 9.55 -9.15 -13.32
C GLU A 252 10.15 -7.82 -13.83
N GLU A 253 11.12 -7.86 -14.76
CA GLU A 253 11.85 -6.68 -15.24
C GLU A 253 11.22 -6.06 -16.51
N ARG A 254 9.95 -6.39 -16.79
CA ARG A 254 9.15 -5.75 -17.86
C ARG A 254 8.27 -4.65 -17.25
N PRO A 255 7.98 -3.58 -18.00
CA PRO A 255 6.97 -2.61 -17.55
C PRO A 255 5.61 -3.30 -17.45
N GLU A 256 5.06 -3.39 -16.24
CA GLU A 256 3.73 -3.97 -16.02
C GLU A 256 2.64 -3.03 -16.55
N GLU A 257 1.98 -3.44 -17.64
CA GLU A 257 0.53 -3.23 -17.74
C GLU A 257 -0.12 -4.30 -16.83
N GLU A 258 -0.97 -3.89 -15.88
CA GLU A 258 -1.43 -4.74 -14.75
C GLU A 258 -2.03 -6.09 -15.20
N GLY A 259 -1.19 -7.14 -15.23
CA GLY A 259 -1.37 -8.27 -16.17
C GLY A 259 -1.61 -9.67 -15.59
N ASP A 260 -0.79 -10.16 -14.66
CA ASP A 260 -1.08 -11.40 -13.91
C ASP A 260 -0.26 -11.53 -12.60
N MET A 261 -0.84 -12.14 -11.57
CA MET A 261 -0.33 -12.12 -10.18
C MET A 261 1.08 -12.74 -10.01
N SER A 262 2.10 -11.95 -9.62
CA SER A 262 3.39 -12.46 -9.09
C SER A 262 4.07 -11.53 -8.08
N VAL A 263 4.37 -12.09 -6.91
CA VAL A 263 5.59 -11.84 -6.09
C VAL A 263 6.13 -10.39 -6.01
N SER A 264 5.38 -9.50 -5.39
CA SER A 264 5.99 -8.43 -4.59
C SER A 264 5.47 -8.48 -3.14
N SER A 265 6.23 -7.92 -2.21
CA SER A 265 5.75 -7.68 -0.84
C SER A 265 5.08 -6.31 -0.81
N ASP A 266 3.90 -6.27 -0.21
CA ASP A 266 2.98 -5.12 -0.14
C ASP A 266 2.25 -4.73 -1.44
N GLY A 267 0.99 -4.29 -1.29
CA GLY A 267 0.29 -3.46 -2.29
C GLY A 267 -0.42 -4.07 -3.51
N VAL A 268 -0.25 -5.34 -3.90
CA VAL A 268 -0.69 -5.79 -5.25
C VAL A 268 -2.03 -6.55 -5.32
N PHE A 269 -2.98 -5.98 -6.07
CA PHE A 269 -4.07 -6.66 -6.80
C PHE A 269 -4.60 -5.70 -7.90
N GLY A 270 -3.79 -5.45 -8.93
CA GLY A 270 -4.13 -4.54 -10.03
C GLY A 270 -5.37 -4.96 -10.84
N SER A 271 -5.93 -4.02 -11.60
CA SER A 271 -7.08 -4.24 -12.48
C SER A 271 -6.97 -3.38 -13.73
N SER A 272 -7.12 -4.02 -14.90
CA SER A 272 -7.31 -3.35 -16.20
C SER A 272 -8.20 -2.10 -16.07
N GLY A 273 -7.70 -0.97 -16.56
CA GLY A 273 -7.95 0.40 -16.07
C GLY A 273 -9.35 1.00 -16.14
N GLU A 274 -10.41 0.19 -16.22
CA GLU A 274 -11.81 0.62 -16.14
C GLU A 274 -12.48 0.24 -14.79
N GLY A 275 -11.79 -0.56 -13.97
CA GLY A 275 -12.33 -1.10 -12.70
C GLY A 275 -12.12 -0.23 -11.46
N ARG A 276 -11.46 0.94 -11.57
CA ARG A 276 -11.06 1.77 -10.42
C ARG A 276 -12.23 2.59 -9.87
N ILE A 277 -13.20 1.91 -9.27
CA ILE A 277 -14.16 2.52 -8.35
C ILE A 277 -13.36 3.05 -7.16
N THR A 278 -12.99 4.33 -7.21
CA THR A 278 -12.79 5.10 -5.98
C THR A 278 -14.05 4.94 -5.13
N PRO A 279 -13.94 4.71 -3.81
CA PRO A 279 -15.11 4.91 -2.96
C PRO A 279 -15.64 6.32 -3.24
N LEU A 280 -16.97 6.50 -3.18
CA LEU A 280 -17.52 7.85 -3.26
C LEU A 280 -17.18 8.55 -1.94
N ASP A 281 -16.00 9.15 -1.90
CA ASP A 281 -15.53 10.01 -0.81
C ASP A 281 -16.37 11.28 -0.87
N LEU A 282 -17.56 11.16 -0.29
CA LEU A 282 -18.56 12.21 -0.18
C LEU A 282 -18.04 13.30 0.76
N ASN A 283 -17.26 14.22 0.19
CA ASN A 283 -16.81 15.43 0.85
C ASN A 283 -17.98 16.42 0.91
N TRP A 284 -18.81 16.29 1.95
CA TRP A 284 -20.05 17.06 2.09
C TRP A 284 -19.83 18.58 2.21
N GLU A 285 -18.62 19.04 2.52
CA GLU A 285 -18.26 20.47 2.56
C GLU A 285 -18.27 21.10 1.16
N GLU A 286 -17.80 20.39 0.14
CA GLU A 286 -17.83 20.85 -1.26
C GLU A 286 -19.27 20.91 -1.80
N LEU A 287 -20.11 19.95 -1.41
CA LEU A 287 -21.51 19.89 -1.81
C LEU A 287 -22.38 21.00 -1.19
N SER A 288 -22.10 21.42 0.06
CA SER A 288 -22.87 22.47 0.73
C SER A 288 -22.47 23.90 0.34
N TYR A 289 -21.22 24.13 -0.08
CA TYR A 289 -20.68 25.48 -0.35
C TYR A 289 -20.36 25.80 -1.81
N SER A 290 -20.65 24.90 -2.76
CA SER A 290 -20.42 25.12 -4.20
C SER A 290 -21.33 26.21 -4.82
N LYS A 291 -20.94 27.47 -4.66
CA LYS A 291 -21.19 28.54 -5.66
C LYS A 291 -20.13 28.53 -6.76
N THR A 292 -19.72 27.34 -7.21
CA THR A 292 -18.75 27.14 -8.28
C THR A 292 -19.48 26.85 -9.58
N GLY A 293 -19.35 27.76 -10.56
CA GLY A 293 -19.95 27.60 -11.87
C GLY A 293 -19.37 26.40 -12.64
N VAL A 294 -20.21 25.82 -13.52
CA VAL A 294 -19.87 24.64 -14.33
C VAL A 294 -18.51 24.77 -15.02
N LYS A 295 -17.63 23.79 -14.78
CA LYS A 295 -16.51 23.49 -15.69
C LYS A 295 -16.75 22.14 -16.34
N VAL A 296 -16.53 22.10 -17.65
CA VAL A 296 -16.74 20.92 -18.49
C VAL A 296 -15.60 19.91 -18.26
N TYR A 297 -15.92 18.62 -18.42
CA TYR A 297 -15.03 17.48 -18.20
C TYR A 297 -13.93 17.34 -19.28
N GLU A 298 -13.21 16.22 -19.20
CA GLU A 298 -11.96 15.87 -19.88
C GLU A 298 -11.97 15.94 -21.42
N HIS A 299 -10.79 15.75 -22.01
CA HIS A 299 -10.52 15.76 -23.46
C HIS A 299 -10.66 17.12 -24.15
N SER A 300 -10.40 18.21 -23.41
CA SER A 300 -10.44 19.63 -23.86
C SER A 300 -9.36 20.03 -24.88
N GLY A 301 -8.88 19.10 -25.73
CA GLY A 301 -7.91 19.34 -26.82
C GLY A 301 -6.45 19.62 -26.40
N ALA A 302 -6.18 19.89 -25.12
CA ALA A 302 -4.86 20.24 -24.62
C ALA A 302 -3.90 19.04 -24.59
N LYS A 303 -2.97 18.97 -25.55
CA LYS A 303 -1.84 18.02 -25.52
C LYS A 303 -0.70 18.58 -24.67
N PRO A 304 -0.01 17.76 -23.84
CA PRO A 304 1.26 18.18 -23.23
C PRO A 304 2.32 18.45 -24.31
N THR A 305 3.12 19.50 -24.13
CA THR A 305 4.10 19.96 -25.11
C THR A 305 5.37 19.07 -25.12
N PRO A 306 5.80 18.51 -26.26
CA PRO A 306 6.83 17.46 -26.30
C PRO A 306 8.28 17.99 -26.31
N HIS A 307 8.58 19.04 -25.54
CA HIS A 307 9.88 19.73 -25.57
C HIS A 307 10.45 20.02 -24.18
N SER A 308 11.08 19.01 -23.57
CA SER A 308 12.16 19.21 -22.61
C SER A 308 13.51 19.11 -23.35
N THR A 309 14.38 20.10 -23.17
CA THR A 309 15.57 20.30 -24.03
C THR A 309 16.78 19.44 -23.65
N TYR A 310 16.70 18.61 -22.61
CA TYR A 310 17.77 17.71 -22.18
C TYR A 310 17.58 16.29 -22.72
N ARG A 311 17.89 16.10 -24.01
CA ARG A 311 18.05 14.76 -24.58
C ARG A 311 19.39 14.16 -24.15
N LEU A 312 19.34 13.13 -23.30
CA LEU A 312 20.36 12.08 -23.33
C LEU A 312 20.39 11.46 -24.74
N ARG A 313 21.53 10.87 -25.14
CA ARG A 313 21.64 10.21 -26.45
C ARG A 313 20.55 9.14 -26.58
N PRO A 314 19.82 9.08 -27.72
CA PRO A 314 19.14 7.85 -28.11
C PRO A 314 20.15 6.70 -28.13
N GLU A 315 19.74 5.51 -27.72
CA GLU A 315 20.53 4.32 -28.01
C GLU A 315 20.65 4.17 -29.53
N VAL A 316 21.83 3.76 -30.00
CA VAL A 316 22.03 3.48 -31.42
C VAL A 316 21.44 2.10 -31.70
N ASP A 317 20.40 2.05 -32.53
CA ASP A 317 19.87 0.81 -33.10
C ASP A 317 21.02 -0.02 -33.66
N SER A 318 21.40 -1.07 -32.93
CA SER A 318 22.67 -1.76 -33.11
C SER A 318 22.57 -2.86 -34.18
N GLY A 319 22.18 -2.44 -35.39
CA GLY A 319 22.24 -3.22 -36.63
C GLY A 319 21.25 -4.38 -36.71
N ALA A 320 20.43 -4.41 -37.76
CA ALA A 320 19.57 -5.56 -38.06
C ALA A 320 20.42 -6.83 -38.26
N GLY A 321 20.44 -7.71 -37.25
CA GLY A 321 21.40 -8.81 -37.19
C GLY A 321 21.18 -9.80 -36.05
N VAL A 322 20.23 -10.73 -36.26
CA VAL A 322 20.00 -11.96 -35.49
C VAL A 322 19.59 -11.77 -34.01
N GLY A 323 18.28 -11.85 -33.77
CA GLY A 323 17.73 -11.97 -32.42
C GLY A 323 16.34 -11.38 -32.26
N GLU A 324 15.31 -12.09 -32.71
CA GLU A 324 13.94 -11.78 -32.30
C GLU A 324 13.83 -11.88 -30.78
N GLY A 325 13.38 -10.81 -30.13
CA GLY A 325 13.16 -10.81 -28.69
C GLY A 325 11.95 -11.66 -28.31
N LEU A 326 11.83 -12.00 -27.03
CA LEU A 326 10.58 -12.56 -26.46
C LEU A 326 9.49 -11.47 -26.32
N SER A 327 9.31 -10.66 -27.35
CA SER A 327 8.43 -9.48 -27.40
C SER A 327 7.13 -9.73 -28.17
N SER A 328 6.98 -10.90 -28.81
CA SER A 328 5.73 -11.35 -29.44
C SER A 328 5.32 -12.73 -28.93
N ALA A 329 4.03 -13.05 -29.00
CA ALA A 329 3.54 -14.40 -28.71
C ALA A 329 4.21 -15.46 -29.61
N GLU A 330 4.48 -15.15 -30.88
CA GLU A 330 5.09 -16.07 -31.84
C GLU A 330 6.53 -16.48 -31.45
N ALA A 331 7.34 -15.53 -30.95
CA ALA A 331 8.68 -15.83 -30.43
C ALA A 331 8.62 -16.74 -29.19
N VAL A 332 7.62 -16.52 -28.31
CA VAL A 332 7.36 -17.39 -27.16
C VAL A 332 6.89 -18.78 -27.59
N GLN A 333 6.01 -18.90 -28.59
CA GLN A 333 5.58 -20.19 -29.16
C GLN A 333 6.75 -20.95 -29.78
N SER A 334 7.61 -20.29 -30.56
CA SER A 334 8.79 -20.89 -31.19
C SER A 334 9.77 -21.48 -30.16
N PHE A 335 10.03 -20.74 -29.08
CA PHE A 335 10.86 -21.22 -27.96
C PHE A 335 10.16 -22.36 -27.18
N ALA A 336 8.88 -22.20 -26.84
CA ALA A 336 8.09 -23.21 -26.13
C ALA A 336 7.98 -24.52 -26.93
N ALA A 337 7.82 -24.46 -28.26
CA ALA A 337 7.77 -25.63 -29.14
C ALA A 337 9.03 -26.49 -29.07
N THR A 338 10.17 -25.88 -28.74
CA THR A 338 11.45 -26.57 -28.53
C THR A 338 11.61 -27.06 -27.08
N LEU A 339 11.23 -26.25 -26.10
CA LEU A 339 11.44 -26.55 -24.68
C LEU A 339 10.42 -27.53 -24.09
N VAL A 340 9.14 -27.41 -24.43
CA VAL A 340 8.04 -28.22 -23.83
C VAL A 340 8.22 -29.73 -24.05
N PRO A 341 8.63 -30.23 -25.24
CA PRO A 341 8.92 -31.65 -25.41
C PRO A 341 10.06 -32.15 -24.51
N LEU A 342 11.09 -31.33 -24.26
CA LEU A 342 12.19 -31.68 -23.35
C LEU A 342 11.74 -31.69 -21.88
N LEU A 343 10.87 -30.76 -21.48
CA LEU A 343 10.22 -30.76 -20.16
C LEU A 343 9.37 -32.01 -19.94
N LEU A 344 8.63 -32.46 -20.97
CA LEU A 344 7.85 -33.70 -20.94
C LEU A 344 8.73 -34.95 -20.86
N GLU A 345 9.82 -35.03 -21.64
CA GLU A 345 10.76 -36.16 -21.54
C GLU A 345 11.43 -36.21 -20.15
N MET A 346 11.74 -35.06 -19.53
CA MET A 346 12.25 -35.00 -18.14
C MET A 346 11.20 -35.39 -17.09
N TRP A 347 9.93 -35.04 -17.27
CA TRP A 347 8.83 -35.49 -16.42
C TRP A 347 8.66 -37.01 -16.48
N VAL A 348 8.68 -37.58 -17.70
CA VAL A 348 8.59 -39.03 -17.91
C VAL A 348 9.75 -39.77 -17.25
N GLU A 349 10.99 -39.32 -17.45
CA GLU A 349 12.18 -39.94 -16.81
C GLU A 349 12.08 -39.89 -15.27
N ALA A 350 11.71 -38.75 -14.70
CA ALA A 350 11.52 -38.61 -13.25
C ALA A 350 10.45 -39.57 -12.72
N SER A 351 9.35 -39.76 -13.45
CA SER A 351 8.27 -40.70 -13.07
C SER A 351 8.63 -42.18 -13.27
N ALA A 352 9.51 -42.51 -14.23
CA ALA A 352 9.87 -43.89 -14.56
C ALA A 352 10.86 -44.48 -13.55
N ASN A 353 11.78 -43.67 -13.02
CA ASN A 353 12.79 -44.10 -12.05
C ASN A 353 12.20 -44.60 -10.71
N ASP A 354 10.93 -44.27 -10.42
CA ASP A 354 10.27 -44.62 -9.15
C ASP A 354 9.45 -45.94 -9.16
N CYS A 355 9.35 -46.64 -10.31
CA CYS A 355 8.55 -47.86 -10.47
C CYS A 355 9.36 -49.14 -10.76
N PRO A 356 9.95 -49.82 -9.75
CA PRO A 356 10.64 -51.09 -9.94
C PRO A 356 9.76 -52.35 -9.84
N TRP A 357 8.50 -52.26 -9.39
CA TRP A 357 7.59 -53.41 -9.18
C TRP A 357 6.18 -53.13 -9.73
N ASN A 358 5.57 -54.11 -10.38
CA ASN A 358 4.28 -53.98 -11.09
C ASN A 358 3.06 -54.13 -10.17
N SER A 359 2.76 -53.11 -9.35
CA SER A 359 1.46 -52.96 -8.68
C SER A 359 1.00 -51.50 -8.70
N GLY A 360 -0.26 -51.27 -9.13
CA GLY A 360 -0.75 -49.93 -9.46
C GLY A 360 -0.93 -48.97 -8.29
N GLU A 361 -1.02 -49.50 -7.06
CA GLU A 361 -1.36 -48.74 -5.85
C GLU A 361 -0.28 -47.72 -5.44
N GLY A 362 0.98 -47.95 -5.82
CA GLY A 362 2.10 -47.06 -5.45
C GLY A 362 2.39 -45.91 -6.43
N ALA A 363 1.76 -45.87 -7.61
CA ALA A 363 2.21 -45.04 -8.74
C ALA A 363 2.09 -43.51 -8.55
N HIS A 364 1.40 -43.07 -7.50
CA HIS A 364 1.25 -41.64 -7.13
C HIS A 364 2.31 -41.17 -6.11
N LEU A 365 3.13 -42.07 -5.56
CA LEU A 365 4.12 -41.77 -4.51
C LEU A 365 5.52 -41.51 -5.09
N LEU A 366 5.97 -40.27 -5.00
CA LEU A 366 7.20 -39.76 -5.61
C LEU A 366 8.37 -39.66 -4.62
N THR A 367 9.59 -39.79 -5.13
CA THR A 367 10.81 -39.39 -4.42
C THR A 367 11.02 -37.86 -4.41
N PRO A 368 11.78 -37.30 -3.44
CA PRO A 368 12.05 -35.86 -3.38
C PRO A 368 12.73 -35.29 -4.64
N ASP A 369 13.68 -36.02 -5.23
CA ASP A 369 14.35 -35.63 -6.49
C ASP A 369 13.36 -35.59 -7.67
N ALA A 370 12.42 -36.55 -7.74
CA ALA A 370 11.36 -36.55 -8.75
C ALA A 370 10.38 -35.37 -8.55
N MET A 371 9.90 -35.15 -7.32
CA MET A 371 9.04 -33.99 -7.00
C MET A 371 9.69 -32.65 -7.34
N SER A 372 11.00 -32.51 -7.13
CA SER A 372 11.75 -31.29 -7.46
C SER A 372 11.85 -31.04 -8.96
N VAL A 373 12.06 -32.09 -9.77
CA VAL A 373 12.03 -32.00 -11.24
C VAL A 373 10.63 -31.64 -11.73
N MET A 374 9.61 -32.35 -11.24
CA MET A 374 8.21 -32.17 -11.65
C MET A 374 7.70 -30.77 -11.29
N PHE A 375 8.03 -30.26 -10.10
CA PHE A 375 7.70 -28.89 -9.70
C PHE A 375 8.36 -27.87 -10.62
N GLN A 376 9.66 -28.00 -10.88
CA GLN A 376 10.38 -27.04 -11.72
C GLN A 376 9.92 -27.05 -13.19
N VAL A 377 9.52 -28.21 -13.72
CA VAL A 377 8.84 -28.32 -15.03
C VAL A 377 7.57 -27.46 -15.05
N LEU A 378 6.71 -27.60 -14.03
CA LEU A 378 5.46 -26.84 -13.94
C LEU A 378 5.71 -25.34 -13.75
N THR A 379 6.68 -24.95 -12.91
CA THR A 379 7.08 -23.54 -12.73
C THR A 379 7.55 -22.92 -14.05
N ILE A 380 8.33 -23.64 -14.85
CA ILE A 380 8.77 -23.16 -16.18
C ILE A 380 7.59 -23.04 -17.14
N LEU A 381 6.63 -23.98 -17.14
CA LEU A 381 5.41 -23.85 -17.95
C LEU A 381 4.57 -22.62 -17.56
N GLN A 382 4.45 -22.32 -16.25
CA GLN A 382 3.79 -21.10 -15.77
C GLN A 382 4.53 -19.83 -16.21
N LEU A 383 5.86 -19.84 -16.19
CA LEU A 383 6.69 -18.73 -16.62
C LEU A 383 6.61 -18.50 -18.13
N LEU A 384 6.66 -19.54 -18.95
CA LEU A 384 6.50 -19.45 -20.41
C LEU A 384 5.22 -18.70 -20.80
N ARG A 385 4.10 -18.98 -20.13
CA ARG A 385 2.83 -18.27 -20.34
C ARG A 385 2.94 -16.78 -20.03
N LYS A 386 3.67 -16.40 -18.98
CA LYS A 386 3.87 -15.00 -18.55
C LYS A 386 4.86 -14.21 -19.41
N LEU A 387 5.53 -14.83 -20.39
CA LEU A 387 6.40 -14.12 -21.34
C LEU A 387 5.62 -13.33 -22.41
N ALA A 388 4.32 -13.59 -22.57
CA ALA A 388 3.43 -12.75 -23.37
C ALA A 388 3.03 -11.48 -22.61
N PRO A 389 3.35 -10.28 -23.13
CA PRO A 389 3.09 -9.02 -22.43
C PRO A 389 1.59 -8.68 -22.39
N GLN A 390 0.87 -8.90 -23.49
CA GLN A 390 -0.55 -8.55 -23.58
C GLN A 390 -1.46 -9.72 -23.19
N LYS A 391 -2.64 -9.37 -22.67
CA LYS A 391 -3.66 -10.35 -22.27
C LYS A 391 -4.19 -11.16 -23.46
N GLU A 392 -4.26 -10.55 -24.64
CA GLU A 392 -4.66 -11.21 -25.89
C GLU A 392 -3.58 -12.19 -26.38
N ASP A 393 -2.30 -11.82 -26.30
CA ASP A 393 -1.17 -12.73 -26.53
C ASP A 393 -1.21 -13.94 -25.57
N GLN A 394 -1.48 -13.72 -24.28
CA GLN A 394 -1.60 -14.80 -23.29
C GLN A 394 -2.79 -15.73 -23.58
N ASP A 395 -3.92 -15.19 -24.03
CA ASP A 395 -5.10 -15.97 -24.40
C ASP A 395 -4.85 -16.79 -25.69
N ALA A 396 -4.09 -16.23 -26.65
CA ALA A 396 -3.63 -16.93 -27.84
C ALA A 396 -2.60 -18.04 -27.50
N LEU A 397 -1.67 -17.79 -26.57
CA LEU A 397 -0.77 -18.80 -26.04
C LEU A 397 -1.54 -19.93 -25.34
N ASP A 398 -2.50 -19.62 -24.46
CA ASP A 398 -3.31 -20.64 -23.77
C ASP A 398 -4.05 -21.53 -24.78
N ALA A 399 -4.60 -20.95 -25.86
CA ALA A 399 -5.23 -21.70 -26.94
C ALA A 399 -4.22 -22.58 -27.72
N TRP A 400 -3.03 -22.08 -28.01
CA TRP A 400 -1.96 -22.82 -28.69
C TRP A 400 -1.45 -24.01 -27.84
N PHE A 401 -1.10 -23.76 -26.58
CA PHE A 401 -0.69 -24.79 -25.62
C PHE A 401 -1.76 -25.89 -25.48
N ARG A 402 -3.03 -25.50 -25.45
CA ARG A 402 -4.15 -26.45 -25.38
C ARG A 402 -4.26 -27.30 -26.65
N ASN A 403 -4.06 -26.72 -27.83
CA ASN A 403 -4.22 -27.42 -29.10
C ASN A 403 -3.05 -28.39 -29.39
N GLU A 404 -1.82 -28.03 -29.03
CA GLU A 404 -0.63 -28.86 -29.29
C GLU A 404 -0.32 -29.87 -28.17
N TYR A 405 -0.54 -29.53 -26.89
CA TYR A 405 0.00 -30.32 -25.75
C TYR A 405 -1.04 -30.85 -24.74
N LEU A 406 -2.33 -30.51 -24.82
CA LEU A 406 -3.32 -31.00 -23.84
C LEU A 406 -3.38 -32.53 -23.76
N GLY A 407 -3.19 -33.24 -24.89
CA GLY A 407 -3.15 -34.71 -24.92
C GLY A 407 -1.99 -35.27 -24.09
N ASP A 408 -0.78 -34.78 -24.32
CA ASP A 408 0.42 -35.15 -23.56
C ASP A 408 0.27 -34.81 -22.07
N PHE A 409 -0.28 -33.64 -21.73
CA PHE A 409 -0.51 -33.24 -20.34
C PHE A 409 -1.58 -34.10 -19.65
N LYS A 410 -2.67 -34.50 -20.33
CA LYS A 410 -3.61 -35.50 -19.80
C LYS A 410 -2.90 -36.84 -19.53
N GLN A 411 -2.08 -37.31 -20.47
CA GLN A 411 -1.36 -38.59 -20.37
C GLN A 411 -0.27 -38.61 -19.29
N HIS A 412 0.44 -37.50 -19.08
CA HIS A 412 1.63 -37.44 -18.22
C HIS A 412 1.39 -36.79 -16.85
N PHE A 413 0.57 -35.74 -16.77
CA PHE A 413 0.34 -34.99 -15.52
C PHE A 413 -0.89 -35.48 -14.75
N MET A 414 -1.99 -35.81 -15.46
CA MET A 414 -3.26 -36.18 -14.80
C MET A 414 -3.33 -37.67 -14.39
N LYS A 415 -2.59 -38.55 -15.06
CA LYS A 415 -2.72 -40.02 -14.92
C LYS A 415 -2.60 -40.55 -13.49
N ASN A 416 -1.70 -39.97 -12.69
CA ASN A 416 -1.43 -40.38 -11.31
C ASN A 416 -1.74 -39.25 -10.29
N PHE A 417 -2.55 -38.26 -10.67
CA PHE A 417 -2.90 -37.12 -9.82
C PHE A 417 -3.99 -37.49 -8.79
N PRO A 418 -3.90 -37.04 -7.52
CA PRO A 418 -2.86 -36.19 -6.93
C PRO A 418 -1.65 -36.99 -6.42
N TYR A 419 -0.46 -36.38 -6.50
CA TYR A 419 0.81 -36.99 -6.10
C TYR A 419 1.10 -36.86 -4.60
N GLY A 420 1.80 -37.84 -4.01
CA GLY A 420 2.24 -37.85 -2.61
C GLY A 420 3.75 -38.14 -2.46
N THR A 421 4.28 -38.03 -1.24
CA THR A 421 5.68 -38.40 -0.93
C THR A 421 5.80 -39.89 -0.65
N ARG A 422 6.81 -40.57 -1.20
CA ARG A 422 7.15 -41.95 -0.84
C ARG A 422 8.02 -41.99 0.42
N ASP A 423 7.50 -42.53 1.51
CA ASP A 423 8.28 -42.75 2.73
C ASP A 423 9.41 -43.75 2.48
N THR A 424 10.65 -43.35 2.83
CA THR A 424 11.82 -44.23 2.80
C THR A 424 12.25 -44.56 4.23
N PRO A 425 12.28 -45.85 4.63
CA PRO A 425 12.71 -46.21 5.97
C PRO A 425 14.18 -45.85 6.18
N LYS A 426 14.45 -44.97 7.15
CA LYS A 426 15.79 -44.45 7.47
C LYS A 426 16.70 -45.56 8.02
N HIS A 427 17.29 -46.34 7.12
CA HIS A 427 18.22 -47.42 7.47
C HIS A 427 19.43 -46.84 8.21
N LYS A 428 19.55 -47.15 9.52
CA LYS A 428 20.68 -46.70 10.36
C LYS A 428 22.00 -47.32 9.88
N LYS A 429 22.68 -46.68 8.92
CA LYS A 429 24.05 -47.04 8.57
C LYS A 429 24.98 -46.63 9.72
N LYS A 430 25.81 -47.59 10.15
CA LYS A 430 26.79 -47.45 11.22
C LYS A 430 27.87 -46.44 10.80
N LEU A 431 28.39 -45.67 11.76
CA LEU A 431 29.48 -44.72 11.52
C LEU A 431 30.80 -45.47 11.29
N ASP A 432 31.33 -45.38 10.07
CA ASP A 432 32.72 -45.72 9.75
C ASP A 432 33.45 -44.49 9.20
N LEU A 433 34.45 -44.02 9.94
CA LEU A 433 34.98 -42.67 9.79
C LEU A 433 36.31 -42.67 9.01
N LYS A 434 36.26 -42.63 7.66
CA LYS A 434 37.48 -42.49 6.82
C LYS A 434 37.29 -41.68 5.52
N ARG A 435 37.47 -40.36 5.67
CA ARG A 435 38.09 -39.43 4.70
C ARG A 435 37.75 -39.61 3.21
N SER A 436 36.58 -39.14 2.79
CA SER A 436 36.37 -38.63 1.43
C SER A 436 36.25 -37.10 1.46
N LYS A 437 36.69 -36.40 0.40
CA LYS A 437 36.50 -34.95 0.28
C LYS A 437 35.04 -34.67 -0.08
N GLN A 438 34.33 -33.92 0.75
CA GLN A 438 33.02 -33.40 0.40
C GLN A 438 33.17 -32.35 -0.73
N THR A 439 32.77 -32.71 -1.94
CA THR A 439 32.08 -31.74 -2.81
C THR A 439 30.76 -31.39 -2.12
N ALA A 440 30.49 -30.09 -1.97
CA ALA A 440 29.25 -29.65 -1.34
C ALA A 440 28.07 -29.96 -2.29
N ALA A 441 27.21 -30.91 -1.89
CA ALA A 441 25.93 -31.08 -2.55
C ALA A 441 25.11 -29.80 -2.37
N VAL A 442 24.51 -29.31 -3.46
CA VAL A 442 23.60 -28.15 -3.41
C VAL A 442 22.45 -28.50 -2.46
N PRO A 443 22.07 -27.62 -1.51
CA PRO A 443 20.90 -27.85 -0.66
C PRO A 443 19.63 -27.82 -1.52
N GLY A 444 19.16 -28.99 -1.91
CA GLY A 444 17.94 -29.14 -2.73
C GLY A 444 16.74 -28.57 -2.00
N GLN A 445 15.98 -27.72 -2.70
CA GLN A 445 14.76 -27.13 -2.16
C GLN A 445 13.69 -28.22 -2.02
N THR A 446 13.38 -28.61 -0.78
CA THR A 446 12.41 -29.66 -0.48
C THR A 446 11.00 -29.22 -0.85
N VAL A 447 10.49 -29.71 -1.99
CA VAL A 447 9.13 -29.44 -2.46
C VAL A 447 8.13 -30.26 -1.65
N GLU A 448 7.10 -29.61 -1.12
CA GLU A 448 5.94 -30.29 -0.53
C GLU A 448 4.98 -30.80 -1.63
N PRO A 449 4.39 -32.01 -1.51
CA PRO A 449 3.42 -32.53 -2.47
C PRO A 449 2.22 -31.60 -2.70
N LEU A 450 1.81 -30.87 -1.67
CA LEU A 450 0.73 -29.88 -1.75
C LEU A 450 1.09 -28.74 -2.71
N ALA A 451 2.33 -28.23 -2.66
CA ALA A 451 2.80 -27.22 -3.59
C ALA A 451 2.85 -27.77 -5.03
N LEU A 452 3.36 -28.99 -5.22
CA LEU A 452 3.38 -29.67 -6.53
C LEU A 452 1.98 -29.80 -7.14
N ASN A 453 1.02 -30.34 -6.38
CA ASN A 453 -0.34 -30.55 -6.85
C ASN A 453 -1.07 -29.23 -7.14
N ILE A 454 -0.89 -28.19 -6.31
CA ILE A 454 -1.50 -26.87 -6.58
C ILE A 454 -0.90 -26.24 -7.84
N THR A 455 0.42 -26.29 -8.05
CA THR A 455 1.07 -25.80 -9.28
C THR A 455 0.56 -26.56 -10.51
N LEU A 456 0.36 -27.88 -10.40
CA LEU A 456 -0.24 -28.71 -11.45
C LEU A 456 -1.68 -28.29 -11.74
N CYS A 457 -2.52 -28.10 -10.71
CA CYS A 457 -3.87 -27.58 -10.88
C CYS A 457 -3.87 -26.23 -11.61
N GLN A 458 -2.95 -25.32 -11.27
CA GLN A 458 -2.81 -24.04 -11.96
C GLN A 458 -2.45 -24.24 -13.43
N VAL A 459 -1.39 -25.03 -13.73
CA VAL A 459 -0.93 -25.34 -15.10
C VAL A 459 -2.07 -25.90 -15.95
N MET A 460 -2.78 -26.91 -15.45
CA MET A 460 -3.89 -27.52 -16.18
C MET A 460 -5.07 -26.56 -16.35
N VAL A 461 -5.44 -25.76 -15.34
CA VAL A 461 -6.61 -24.86 -15.42
C VAL A 461 -6.42 -23.71 -16.43
N PHE A 462 -5.19 -23.28 -16.77
CA PHE A 462 -4.98 -22.36 -17.90
C PHE A 462 -5.53 -22.93 -19.23
N LEU A 463 -5.42 -24.25 -19.42
CA LEU A 463 -5.84 -24.96 -20.64
C LEU A 463 -7.36 -25.19 -20.72
N SER A 464 -8.15 -24.66 -19.77
CA SER A 464 -9.61 -24.75 -19.80
C SER A 464 -10.21 -23.70 -20.75
N GLN A 465 -11.09 -24.13 -21.66
CA GLN A 465 -11.69 -23.20 -22.63
C GLN A 465 -12.52 -22.10 -21.95
N ARG A 466 -12.34 -20.84 -22.39
CA ARG A 466 -13.25 -19.73 -22.07
C ARG A 466 -14.51 -19.80 -22.94
N GLN A 467 -15.28 -20.86 -22.72
CA GLN A 467 -16.64 -21.11 -23.20
C GLN A 467 -16.87 -21.07 -24.73
N GLY A 468 -16.52 -22.16 -25.40
CA GLY A 468 -17.17 -22.59 -26.65
C GLY A 468 -18.35 -23.55 -26.41
N LEU A 469 -18.96 -24.10 -27.47
CA LEU A 469 -20.13 -25.00 -27.37
C LEU A 469 -19.84 -26.39 -26.74
N GLY A 470 -18.57 -26.79 -26.63
CA GLY A 470 -18.14 -28.14 -26.22
C GLY A 470 -18.03 -28.36 -24.72
N ARG A 471 -19.13 -28.22 -23.97
CA ARG A 471 -19.14 -28.19 -22.49
C ARG A 471 -18.58 -29.45 -21.80
N ASP A 472 -18.62 -30.61 -22.47
CA ASP A 472 -18.35 -31.91 -21.85
C ASP A 472 -16.93 -32.45 -22.11
N ASN A 473 -16.19 -31.88 -23.08
CA ASN A 473 -14.90 -32.41 -23.55
C ASN A 473 -13.70 -32.24 -22.59
N ASP A 474 -13.85 -31.42 -21.55
CA ASP A 474 -12.82 -31.18 -20.52
C ASP A 474 -13.25 -31.67 -19.12
N ALA A 475 -14.42 -32.30 -19.00
CA ALA A 475 -14.94 -32.76 -17.70
C ALA A 475 -14.07 -33.87 -17.08
N ASP A 476 -13.48 -34.73 -17.92
CA ASP A 476 -12.64 -35.87 -17.54
C ASP A 476 -11.45 -35.49 -16.65
N TRP A 477 -10.79 -34.37 -16.94
CA TRP A 477 -9.65 -33.88 -16.16
C TRP A 477 -10.03 -32.74 -15.20
N LEU A 478 -11.06 -31.94 -15.51
CA LEU A 478 -11.52 -30.88 -14.60
C LEU A 478 -12.26 -31.41 -13.37
N ILE A 479 -12.83 -32.63 -13.36
CA ILE A 479 -13.46 -33.22 -12.17
C ILE A 479 -12.41 -33.52 -11.07
N PRO A 480 -11.32 -34.30 -11.32
CA PRO A 480 -10.28 -34.55 -10.32
C PRO A 480 -9.67 -33.28 -9.73
N LEU A 481 -9.35 -32.28 -10.56
CA LEU A 481 -8.78 -31.01 -10.10
C LEU A 481 -9.74 -30.24 -9.19
N ARG A 482 -11.04 -30.19 -9.51
CA ARG A 482 -12.05 -29.53 -8.66
C ARG A 482 -12.26 -30.27 -7.35
N SER A 483 -12.27 -31.60 -7.35
CA SER A 483 -12.32 -32.38 -6.11
C SER A 483 -11.11 -32.05 -5.24
N PHE A 484 -9.89 -32.22 -5.75
CA PHE A 484 -8.67 -31.89 -5.00
C PHE A 484 -8.68 -30.47 -4.42
N VAL A 485 -9.09 -29.45 -5.19
CA VAL A 485 -9.18 -28.06 -4.72
C VAL A 485 -10.23 -27.89 -3.61
N ARG A 486 -11.45 -28.41 -3.79
CA ARG A 486 -12.52 -28.34 -2.79
C ARG A 486 -12.15 -29.10 -1.52
N ASP A 487 -11.69 -30.33 -1.67
CA ASP A 487 -11.41 -31.25 -0.57
C ASP A 487 -10.20 -30.74 0.25
N THR A 488 -9.19 -30.13 -0.40
CA THR A 488 -8.08 -29.42 0.27
C THR A 488 -8.53 -28.20 1.08
N LEU A 489 -9.57 -27.47 0.64
CA LEU A 489 -10.13 -26.33 1.36
C LEU A 489 -11.12 -26.74 2.46
N ALA A 490 -11.82 -27.87 2.30
CA ALA A 490 -12.76 -28.40 3.27
C ALA A 490 -12.06 -29.11 4.45
N ASN A 491 -10.86 -29.65 4.24
CA ASN A 491 -10.03 -30.25 5.28
C ASN A 491 -9.66 -29.23 6.38
N GLU A 492 -9.68 -29.66 7.65
CA GLU A 492 -9.32 -28.82 8.82
C GLU A 492 -7.80 -28.53 8.94
N VAL A 493 -7.00 -28.96 7.96
CA VAL A 493 -5.54 -28.77 7.95
C VAL A 493 -5.20 -27.31 7.68
N LYS A 494 -4.40 -26.70 8.57
CA LYS A 494 -3.94 -25.31 8.43
C LYS A 494 -2.98 -25.17 7.25
N LEU A 495 -3.49 -24.67 6.13
CA LEU A 495 -2.70 -24.32 4.94
C LEU A 495 -1.71 -23.19 5.25
N SER A 496 -0.51 -23.27 4.68
CA SER A 496 0.44 -22.15 4.70
C SER A 496 -0.12 -20.96 3.89
N TYR A 497 0.32 -19.74 4.21
CA TYR A 497 -0.09 -18.54 3.45
C TYR A 497 0.21 -18.68 1.95
N LYS A 498 1.37 -19.27 1.59
CA LYS A 498 1.76 -19.52 0.20
C LYS A 498 0.82 -20.53 -0.47
N HIS A 499 0.53 -21.66 0.18
CA HIS A 499 -0.34 -22.70 -0.39
C HIS A 499 -1.78 -22.20 -0.55
N LEU A 500 -2.31 -21.46 0.43
CA LEU A 500 -3.63 -20.84 0.32
C LEU A 500 -3.69 -19.78 -0.79
N HIS A 501 -2.67 -18.92 -0.91
CA HIS A 501 -2.60 -17.93 -1.99
C HIS A 501 -2.61 -18.58 -3.38
N MET A 502 -1.79 -19.61 -3.58
CA MET A 502 -1.77 -20.38 -4.83
C MET A 502 -3.14 -21.05 -5.10
N LEU A 503 -3.74 -21.65 -4.07
CA LEU A 503 -5.02 -22.37 -4.17
C LEU A 503 -6.21 -21.43 -4.48
N LEU A 504 -6.25 -20.24 -3.86
CA LEU A 504 -7.24 -19.21 -4.17
C LEU A 504 -7.07 -18.66 -5.59
N GLY A 505 -5.83 -18.55 -6.09
CA GLY A 505 -5.56 -18.24 -7.50
C GLY A 505 -6.10 -19.31 -8.47
N THR A 506 -6.02 -20.60 -8.10
CA THR A 506 -6.64 -21.70 -8.85
C THR A 506 -8.17 -21.59 -8.85
N VAL A 507 -8.79 -21.37 -7.68
CA VAL A 507 -10.26 -21.19 -7.56
C VAL A 507 -10.72 -19.99 -8.39
N TRP A 508 -10.03 -18.85 -8.29
CA TRP A 508 -10.30 -17.64 -9.07
C TRP A 508 -10.37 -17.94 -10.56
N ARG A 509 -9.32 -18.59 -11.12
CA ARG A 509 -9.28 -18.92 -12.54
C ARG A 509 -10.39 -19.92 -12.93
N MET A 510 -10.64 -20.95 -12.12
CA MET A 510 -11.74 -21.91 -12.37
C MET A 510 -13.13 -21.23 -12.43
N VAL A 511 -13.40 -20.26 -11.55
CA VAL A 511 -14.67 -19.53 -11.52
C VAL A 511 -14.82 -18.60 -12.74
N LEU A 512 -13.73 -17.96 -13.19
CA LEU A 512 -13.77 -17.06 -14.34
C LEU A 512 -13.80 -17.79 -15.70
N THR A 513 -13.11 -18.94 -15.86
CA THR A 513 -13.07 -19.69 -17.13
C THR A 513 -14.30 -20.55 -17.35
N GLN A 514 -14.73 -21.33 -16.35
CA GLN A 514 -15.80 -22.32 -16.52
C GLN A 514 -17.21 -21.71 -16.56
N ARG A 515 -17.40 -20.50 -16.01
CA ARG A 515 -18.65 -19.71 -16.01
C ARG A 515 -19.91 -20.50 -15.62
N SER A 516 -19.75 -21.51 -14.78
CA SER A 516 -20.80 -22.45 -14.40
C SER A 516 -21.27 -22.19 -12.98
N LYS A 517 -22.58 -21.99 -12.80
CA LYS A 517 -23.15 -21.70 -11.48
C LYS A 517 -22.88 -22.83 -10.47
N THR A 518 -23.04 -24.09 -10.85
CA THR A 518 -22.84 -25.22 -9.94
C THR A 518 -21.40 -25.30 -9.43
N VAL A 519 -20.43 -25.12 -10.34
CA VAL A 519 -19.00 -25.11 -9.99
C VAL A 519 -18.64 -23.90 -9.12
N THR A 520 -19.22 -22.74 -9.42
CA THR A 520 -18.99 -21.51 -8.66
C THR A 520 -19.49 -21.66 -7.23
N GLU A 521 -20.71 -22.18 -7.04
CA GLU A 521 -21.27 -22.40 -5.69
C GLU A 521 -20.47 -23.47 -4.91
N ASP A 522 -20.01 -24.56 -5.55
CA ASP A 522 -19.20 -25.62 -4.91
C ASP A 522 -17.81 -25.10 -4.47
N LEU A 523 -17.09 -24.42 -5.36
CA LEU A 523 -15.77 -23.87 -5.04
C LEU A 523 -15.85 -22.73 -4.01
N LEU A 524 -16.84 -21.83 -4.12
CA LEU A 524 -17.02 -20.77 -3.14
C LEU A 524 -17.54 -21.29 -1.80
N ALA A 525 -18.25 -22.41 -1.76
CA ALA A 525 -18.59 -23.10 -0.51
C ALA A 525 -17.33 -23.63 0.19
N ALA A 526 -16.39 -24.23 -0.55
CA ALA A 526 -15.13 -24.72 -0.01
C ALA A 526 -14.30 -23.59 0.61
N VAL A 527 -14.15 -22.46 -0.10
CA VAL A 527 -13.47 -21.26 0.43
C VAL A 527 -14.21 -20.69 1.66
N TYR A 528 -15.54 -20.80 1.70
CA TYR A 528 -16.35 -20.26 2.80
C TYR A 528 -16.20 -21.11 4.07
N VAL A 529 -16.18 -22.44 3.94
CA VAL A 529 -15.88 -23.37 5.04
C VAL A 529 -14.51 -23.06 5.63
N TYR A 530 -13.49 -22.88 4.79
CA TYR A 530 -12.16 -22.47 5.26
C TYR A 530 -12.18 -21.09 5.95
N TYR A 531 -12.92 -20.12 5.43
CA TYR A 531 -13.09 -18.78 6.02
C TYR A 531 -13.81 -18.78 7.39
N GLN A 532 -14.68 -19.75 7.65
CA GLN A 532 -15.37 -19.89 8.94
C GLN A 532 -14.50 -20.53 10.05
N GLN A 533 -13.31 -21.03 9.74
CA GLN A 533 -12.39 -21.56 10.76
C GLN A 533 -12.01 -20.46 11.79
N ARG A 534 -12.09 -20.78 13.08
CA ARG A 534 -11.87 -19.81 14.18
C ARG A 534 -10.41 -19.39 14.35
N ASN A 535 -9.47 -20.29 14.07
CA ASN A 535 -8.05 -20.15 14.44
C ASN A 535 -7.13 -19.79 13.26
N LEU A 536 -7.60 -18.91 12.37
CA LEU A 536 -6.86 -18.37 11.23
C LEU A 536 -5.96 -17.18 11.63
N THR A 537 -4.83 -16.98 10.93
CA THR A 537 -3.98 -15.80 11.15
C THR A 537 -4.59 -14.54 10.53
N LEU A 538 -4.15 -13.37 10.99
CA LEU A 538 -4.51 -12.05 10.42
C LEU A 538 -4.26 -11.98 8.90
N GLN A 539 -3.10 -12.49 8.44
CA GLN A 539 -2.74 -12.53 7.02
C GLN A 539 -3.66 -13.47 6.23
N THR A 540 -3.94 -14.66 6.76
CA THR A 540 -4.84 -15.64 6.15
C THR A 540 -6.27 -15.10 6.05
N ARG A 541 -6.82 -14.52 7.12
CA ARG A 541 -8.19 -13.96 7.12
C ARG A 541 -8.29 -12.74 6.21
N SER A 542 -7.26 -11.90 6.14
CA SER A 542 -7.15 -10.79 5.18
C SER A 542 -7.16 -11.27 3.72
N LEU A 543 -6.40 -12.33 3.41
CA LEU A 543 -6.31 -12.87 2.05
C LEU A 543 -7.67 -13.40 1.56
N LEU A 544 -8.39 -14.14 2.41
CA LEU A 544 -9.72 -14.65 2.11
C LEU A 544 -10.76 -13.52 1.94
N LEU A 545 -10.71 -12.49 2.78
CA LEU A 545 -11.56 -11.31 2.64
C LEU A 545 -11.28 -10.59 1.30
N SER A 546 -9.99 -10.42 0.97
CA SER A 546 -9.53 -9.79 -0.28
C SER A 546 -9.91 -10.60 -1.52
N PHE A 547 -9.94 -11.94 -1.43
CA PHE A 547 -10.44 -12.82 -2.48
C PHE A 547 -11.94 -12.57 -2.77
N TYR A 548 -12.80 -12.68 -1.76
CA TYR A 548 -14.25 -12.47 -1.94
C TYR A 548 -14.59 -11.03 -2.34
N SER A 549 -13.95 -10.03 -1.73
CA SER A 549 -14.18 -8.61 -2.05
C SER A 549 -13.88 -8.31 -3.52
N LYS A 550 -12.79 -8.85 -4.08
CA LYS A 550 -12.49 -8.67 -5.51
C LYS A 550 -13.34 -9.54 -6.42
N LEU A 551 -13.77 -10.73 -5.98
CA LEU A 551 -14.70 -11.55 -6.76
C LEU A 551 -16.06 -10.85 -6.90
N TYR A 552 -16.50 -10.16 -5.84
CA TYR A 552 -17.68 -9.29 -5.88
C TYR A 552 -17.48 -8.08 -6.81
N LEU A 553 -16.32 -7.41 -6.78
CA LEU A 553 -16.05 -6.33 -7.73
C LEU A 553 -16.17 -6.82 -9.20
N GLN A 554 -15.67 -8.03 -9.50
CA GLN A 554 -15.75 -8.73 -10.79
C GLN A 554 -17.12 -9.38 -11.11
N GLU A 555 -18.19 -9.03 -10.40
CA GLU A 555 -19.56 -9.47 -10.71
C GLU A 555 -20.04 -8.96 -12.10
N GLN A 556 -19.58 -7.78 -12.51
CA GLN A 556 -19.95 -7.15 -13.77
C GLN A 556 -19.47 -7.99 -14.96
N GLY A 557 -20.42 -8.42 -15.81
CA GLY A 557 -20.17 -9.36 -16.90
C GLY A 557 -20.22 -10.85 -16.53
N HIS A 558 -20.44 -11.22 -15.26
CA HIS A 558 -20.36 -12.60 -14.77
C HIS A 558 -21.63 -13.03 -14.00
N THR A 559 -22.67 -13.37 -14.76
CA THR A 559 -24.01 -13.73 -14.24
C THR A 559 -24.03 -14.96 -13.32
N HIS A 560 -23.01 -15.81 -13.37
CA HIS A 560 -22.81 -16.94 -12.44
C HIS A 560 -22.29 -16.50 -11.07
N ILE A 561 -21.49 -15.44 -11.00
CA ILE A 561 -21.02 -14.81 -9.75
C ILE A 561 -22.16 -14.00 -9.13
N ALA A 562 -22.82 -13.16 -9.94
CA ALA A 562 -23.98 -12.34 -9.52
C ALA A 562 -25.14 -13.13 -8.91
N ARG A 563 -25.25 -14.42 -9.26
CA ARG A 563 -26.29 -15.33 -8.79
C ARG A 563 -25.79 -16.35 -7.77
N SER A 564 -24.60 -16.17 -7.19
CA SER A 564 -24.05 -17.05 -6.16
C SER A 564 -24.68 -16.78 -4.79
N LYS A 565 -25.37 -17.80 -4.26
CA LYS A 565 -25.89 -17.80 -2.88
C LYS A 565 -24.75 -17.71 -1.86
N MET A 566 -23.58 -18.27 -2.15
CA MET A 566 -22.46 -18.23 -1.20
C MET A 566 -21.83 -16.84 -1.12
N LEU A 567 -21.74 -16.10 -2.23
CA LEU A 567 -21.25 -14.71 -2.23
C LEU A 567 -22.22 -13.78 -1.47
N CYS A 568 -23.53 -13.89 -1.72
CA CYS A 568 -24.57 -13.19 -0.94
C CYS A 568 -24.49 -13.52 0.56
N ARG A 569 -24.31 -14.80 0.93
CA ARG A 569 -24.16 -15.22 2.33
C ARG A 569 -22.92 -14.63 3.00
N TRP A 570 -21.80 -14.56 2.29
CA TRP A 570 -20.58 -13.92 2.79
C TRP A 570 -20.78 -12.42 3.02
N LEU A 571 -21.39 -11.72 2.05
CA LEU A 571 -21.75 -10.29 2.18
C LEU A 571 -22.66 -10.03 3.39
N ALA A 572 -23.76 -10.76 3.52
CA ALA A 572 -24.70 -10.63 4.63
C ALA A 572 -24.06 -10.86 6.01
N ALA A 573 -22.97 -11.63 6.08
CA ALA A 573 -22.22 -11.87 7.30
C ALA A 573 -21.19 -10.78 7.66
N LEU A 574 -20.91 -9.81 6.78
CA LEU A 574 -19.91 -8.76 7.05
C LEU A 574 -20.31 -7.79 8.17
N PRO A 575 -21.55 -7.25 8.24
CA PRO A 575 -21.96 -6.36 9.33
C PRO A 575 -21.94 -7.05 10.69
N VAL A 576 -22.28 -8.34 10.75
CA VAL A 576 -22.17 -9.19 11.96
C VAL A 576 -20.73 -9.25 12.44
N GLN A 577 -19.80 -9.55 11.53
CA GLN A 577 -18.38 -9.68 11.84
C GLN A 577 -17.75 -8.34 12.25
N LEU A 578 -18.16 -7.24 11.62
CA LEU A 578 -17.70 -5.91 12.01
C LEU A 578 -18.15 -5.55 13.44
N ALA A 579 -19.42 -5.81 13.79
CA ALA A 579 -19.93 -5.61 15.14
C ALA A 579 -19.28 -6.52 16.20
N GLN A 580 -18.88 -7.74 15.83
CA GLN A 580 -18.18 -8.68 16.73
C GLN A 580 -16.69 -8.40 16.88
N LEU A 581 -16.07 -7.73 15.89
CA LEU A 581 -14.65 -7.44 15.86
C LEU A 581 -14.34 -6.06 16.45
N GLY A 582 -15.09 -5.02 16.05
CA GLY A 582 -14.94 -3.65 16.54
C GLY A 582 -13.48 -3.18 16.59
N HIS A 583 -13.08 -2.63 17.74
CA HIS A 583 -11.72 -2.17 18.01
C HIS A 583 -10.68 -3.30 18.21
N ARG A 584 -11.08 -4.58 18.31
CA ARG A 584 -10.16 -5.69 18.62
C ARG A 584 -9.15 -5.97 17.50
N ASN A 585 -9.45 -5.53 16.28
CA ASN A 585 -8.47 -5.46 15.19
C ASN A 585 -8.86 -4.35 14.19
N PRO A 586 -8.43 -3.10 14.38
CA PRO A 586 -8.87 -1.97 13.56
C PRO A 586 -8.51 -2.13 12.07
N ALA A 587 -7.37 -2.76 11.77
CA ALA A 587 -6.92 -3.00 10.39
C ALA A 587 -7.82 -3.99 9.62
N LEU A 588 -8.37 -5.01 10.28
CA LEU A 588 -9.40 -5.86 9.69
C LEU A 588 -10.76 -5.15 9.62
N SER A 589 -11.13 -4.40 10.65
CA SER A 589 -12.39 -3.65 10.66
C SER A 589 -12.46 -2.62 9.53
N ALA A 590 -11.37 -1.90 9.25
CA ALA A 590 -11.27 -1.01 8.08
C ALA A 590 -11.45 -1.76 6.75
N ARG A 591 -10.86 -2.95 6.59
CA ARG A 591 -11.02 -3.80 5.38
C ARG A 591 -12.44 -4.38 5.24
N LEU A 592 -13.11 -4.67 6.36
CA LEU A 592 -14.53 -5.03 6.38
C LEU A 592 -15.40 -3.85 5.93
N ILE A 593 -15.15 -2.65 6.48
CA ILE A 593 -15.88 -1.42 6.13
C ILE A 593 -15.77 -1.12 4.63
N LEU A 594 -14.58 -1.19 4.03
CA LEU A 594 -14.40 -1.01 2.57
C LEU A 594 -15.22 -2.02 1.74
N SER A 595 -15.25 -3.29 2.16
CA SER A 595 -16.02 -4.34 1.49
C SER A 595 -17.54 -4.13 1.63
N ILE A 596 -17.99 -3.63 2.78
CA ILE A 596 -19.39 -3.25 3.04
C ILE A 596 -19.76 -2.02 2.19
N GLN A 597 -18.92 -0.99 2.15
CA GLN A 597 -19.15 0.26 1.40
C GLN A 597 -19.28 -0.01 -0.10
N ALA A 598 -18.42 -0.85 -0.67
CA ALA A 598 -18.47 -1.24 -2.09
C ALA A 598 -19.73 -2.05 -2.46
N ALA A 599 -20.30 -2.82 -1.53
CA ALA A 599 -21.54 -3.59 -1.75
C ALA A 599 -22.81 -2.80 -1.40
N ALA A 600 -22.71 -1.82 -0.50
CA ALA A 600 -23.78 -0.90 -0.15
C ALA A 600 -24.03 0.12 -1.28
N SER A 601 -22.97 0.68 -1.87
CA SER A 601 -23.08 1.59 -3.03
C SER A 601 -23.66 0.93 -4.28
N ARG A 602 -23.47 -0.39 -4.42
CA ARG A 602 -24.09 -1.24 -5.45
C ARG A 602 -25.49 -1.76 -5.08
N GLY A 603 -26.06 -1.36 -3.93
CA GLY A 603 -27.43 -1.69 -3.54
C GLY A 603 -27.69 -3.17 -3.20
N ASN A 604 -26.68 -3.92 -2.74
CA ASN A 604 -26.83 -5.35 -2.44
C ASN A 604 -27.83 -5.59 -1.29
N LYS A 605 -28.99 -6.18 -1.60
CA LYS A 605 -30.11 -6.33 -0.65
C LYS A 605 -29.77 -7.17 0.58
N ASP A 606 -29.00 -8.26 0.42
CA ASP A 606 -28.64 -9.16 1.52
C ASP A 606 -27.70 -8.47 2.52
N LEU A 607 -26.71 -7.73 2.01
CA LEU A 607 -25.84 -6.87 2.81
C LEU A 607 -26.63 -5.77 3.53
N LEU A 608 -27.47 -5.02 2.81
CA LEU A 608 -28.22 -3.90 3.38
C LEU A 608 -29.19 -4.36 4.47
N ASN A 609 -29.80 -5.54 4.34
CA ASN A 609 -30.60 -6.15 5.39
C ASN A 609 -29.75 -6.57 6.61
N GLY A 610 -28.53 -7.09 6.39
CA GLY A 610 -27.57 -7.36 7.47
C GLY A 610 -27.11 -6.10 8.19
N LEU A 611 -26.86 -5.01 7.45
CA LEU A 611 -26.47 -3.71 7.98
C LEU A 611 -27.62 -3.10 8.80
N GLN A 612 -28.85 -3.14 8.27
CA GLN A 612 -30.08 -2.74 8.95
C GLN A 612 -30.27 -3.47 10.29
N THR A 613 -30.04 -4.79 10.29
CA THR A 613 -30.20 -5.67 11.47
C THR A 613 -29.17 -5.36 12.58
N HIS A 614 -28.00 -4.83 12.22
CA HIS A 614 -26.91 -4.56 13.17
C HIS A 614 -26.62 -3.07 13.41
N ALA A 615 -27.34 -2.17 12.75
CA ALA A 615 -27.13 -0.72 12.83
C ALA A 615 -27.04 -0.22 14.28
N CYS A 616 -28.03 -0.51 15.13
CA CYS A 616 -28.02 -0.01 16.52
C CYS A 616 -26.81 -0.47 17.35
N ARG A 617 -26.16 -1.59 16.99
CA ARG A 617 -24.89 -2.06 17.62
C ARG A 617 -23.63 -1.46 16.99
N LEU A 618 -23.69 -1.12 15.70
CA LEU A 618 -22.57 -0.47 15.00
C LEU A 618 -22.46 1.01 15.42
N TYR A 619 -23.60 1.67 15.65
CA TYR A 619 -23.71 3.07 16.05
C TYR A 619 -24.12 3.25 17.52
N ASP A 620 -23.80 2.29 18.40
CA ASP A 620 -24.02 2.46 19.84
C ASP A 620 -23.10 3.59 20.39
N PRO A 621 -23.61 4.54 21.21
CA PRO A 621 -22.83 5.69 21.64
C PRO A 621 -21.73 5.38 22.66
N GLN A 622 -21.71 4.18 23.25
CA GLN A 622 -20.71 3.77 24.25
C GLN A 622 -19.82 2.64 23.73
N GLU A 623 -20.42 1.57 23.21
CA GLU A 623 -19.73 0.35 22.77
C GLU A 623 -19.69 0.20 21.23
N GLY A 624 -20.21 1.18 20.49
CA GLY A 624 -20.37 1.09 19.04
C GLY A 624 -19.07 1.14 18.26
N VAL A 625 -19.06 0.43 17.14
CA VAL A 625 -17.91 0.43 16.21
C VAL A 625 -17.61 1.83 15.67
N VAL A 626 -18.61 2.72 15.59
CA VAL A 626 -18.44 4.13 15.20
C VAL A 626 -17.66 4.97 16.22
N VAL A 627 -17.76 4.67 17.53
CA VAL A 627 -17.05 5.42 18.59
C VAL A 627 -15.72 4.75 18.98
N LEU A 628 -15.55 3.45 18.75
CA LEU A 628 -14.35 2.70 19.16
C LEU A 628 -13.29 2.50 18.06
N LEU A 629 -13.51 2.96 16.81
CA LEU A 629 -12.52 2.88 15.72
C LEU A 629 -11.82 4.22 15.44
N PRO A 630 -10.63 4.21 14.78
CA PRO A 630 -9.93 5.44 14.37
C PRO A 630 -10.71 6.27 13.32
N ALA A 631 -10.45 7.58 13.29
CA ALA A 631 -11.21 8.59 12.54
C ALA A 631 -11.57 8.21 11.08
N GLU A 632 -10.63 7.72 10.26
CA GLU A 632 -10.93 7.25 8.89
C GLU A 632 -12.05 6.20 8.82
N SER A 633 -12.09 5.31 9.81
CA SER A 633 -13.11 4.26 9.89
C SER A 633 -14.43 4.81 10.44
N GLN A 634 -14.37 5.78 11.35
CA GLN A 634 -15.56 6.51 11.81
C GLN A 634 -16.21 7.28 10.63
N GLN A 635 -15.42 7.95 9.80
CA GLN A 635 -15.87 8.68 8.60
C GLN A 635 -16.57 7.75 7.60
N ARG A 636 -15.93 6.61 7.26
CA ARG A 636 -16.55 5.61 6.36
C ARG A 636 -17.78 4.95 6.98
N LEU A 637 -17.86 4.79 8.30
CA LEU A 637 -19.08 4.34 9.00
C LEU A 637 -20.20 5.37 8.90
N VAL A 638 -19.93 6.65 9.14
CA VAL A 638 -20.94 7.71 8.97
C VAL A 638 -21.43 7.78 7.52
N GLN A 639 -20.55 7.64 6.52
CA GLN A 639 -20.93 7.49 5.11
C GLN A 639 -21.85 6.28 4.84
N LEU A 640 -21.72 5.16 5.58
CA LEU A 640 -22.60 3.99 5.42
C LEU A 640 -24.06 4.25 5.82
N LEU A 641 -24.34 5.26 6.65
CA LEU A 641 -25.71 5.66 6.99
C LEU A 641 -26.51 6.08 5.75
N TYR A 642 -25.85 6.68 4.75
CA TYR A 642 -26.50 7.09 3.50
C TYR A 642 -27.12 5.89 2.75
N PHE A 643 -26.57 4.68 2.89
CA PHE A 643 -27.07 3.48 2.21
C PHE A 643 -28.11 2.68 3.01
N LEU A 644 -28.42 3.05 4.26
CA LEU A 644 -29.40 2.32 5.05
C LEU A 644 -30.80 2.38 4.40
N PRO A 645 -31.52 1.25 4.26
CA PRO A 645 -32.89 1.26 3.76
C PRO A 645 -33.82 2.09 4.64
N LYS A 646 -33.74 1.93 5.96
CA LYS A 646 -34.51 2.70 6.95
C LYS A 646 -33.67 3.05 8.18
N MET A 647 -34.01 4.13 8.87
CA MET A 647 -33.47 4.51 10.17
C MET A 647 -34.59 4.43 11.21
N SER A 648 -34.45 3.54 12.19
CA SER A 648 -35.44 3.39 13.26
C SER A 648 -35.24 4.43 14.36
N GLN A 649 -36.29 4.74 15.10
CA GLN A 649 -36.23 5.65 16.26
C GLN A 649 -35.09 5.28 17.24
N ALA A 650 -34.88 3.98 17.51
CA ALA A 650 -33.79 3.50 18.36
C ALA A 650 -32.39 3.73 17.76
N LEU A 651 -32.25 3.64 16.42
CA LEU A 651 -31.00 4.01 15.76
C LEU A 651 -30.79 5.53 15.83
N LEU A 652 -31.82 6.33 15.62
CA LEU A 652 -31.73 7.79 15.64
C LEU A 652 -31.40 8.32 17.05
N ALA A 653 -31.95 7.72 18.11
CA ALA A 653 -31.55 8.03 19.48
C ALA A 653 -30.06 7.73 19.73
N ASN A 654 -29.58 6.56 19.29
CA ASN A 654 -28.16 6.20 19.37
C ASN A 654 -27.26 7.14 18.56
N LEU A 655 -27.67 7.54 17.36
CA LEU A 655 -26.96 8.50 16.50
C LEU A 655 -26.92 9.91 17.10
N SER A 656 -28.01 10.38 17.71
CA SER A 656 -28.05 11.66 18.41
C SER A 656 -27.08 11.67 19.58
N ARG A 657 -27.06 10.61 20.41
CA ARG A 657 -26.06 10.46 21.48
C ARG A 657 -24.62 10.32 20.95
N CYS A 658 -24.40 9.72 19.78
CA CYS A 658 -23.08 9.76 19.13
C CYS A 658 -22.66 11.20 18.79
N CYS A 659 -23.59 12.03 18.33
CA CYS A 659 -23.33 13.44 18.00
C CYS A 659 -23.07 14.31 19.23
N THR A 660 -23.52 13.94 20.43
CA THR A 660 -23.39 14.79 21.62
C THR A 660 -22.34 14.31 22.63
N ALA A 661 -22.06 13.01 22.72
CA ALA A 661 -21.17 12.41 23.73
C ALA A 661 -19.65 12.68 23.55
N GLY A 662 -19.24 13.51 22.59
CA GLY A 662 -17.82 13.86 22.35
C GLY A 662 -16.91 12.70 21.93
N ARG A 663 -17.48 11.57 21.47
CA ARG A 663 -16.74 10.35 21.09
C ARG A 663 -16.32 10.31 19.61
N ILE A 664 -16.92 11.18 18.79
CA ILE A 664 -16.54 11.50 17.42
C ILE A 664 -16.19 13.00 17.36
N SER A 665 -15.55 13.47 16.31
CA SER A 665 -15.28 14.91 16.14
C SER A 665 -16.53 15.69 15.72
N ALA A 666 -16.60 16.97 16.07
CA ALA A 666 -17.73 17.85 15.74
C ALA A 666 -18.05 17.87 14.23
N GLY A 667 -17.05 18.01 13.36
CA GLY A 667 -17.23 17.95 11.90
C GLY A 667 -17.76 16.59 11.39
N LEU A 668 -17.50 15.50 12.13
CA LEU A 668 -18.06 14.18 11.82
C LEU A 668 -19.50 14.03 12.34
N ALA A 669 -19.83 14.63 13.49
CA ALA A 669 -21.21 14.75 13.97
C ALA A 669 -22.05 15.62 13.02
N ALA A 670 -21.52 16.74 12.54
CA ALA A 670 -22.16 17.57 11.51
C ALA A 670 -22.37 16.79 10.20
N SER A 671 -21.35 16.06 9.73
CA SER A 671 -21.47 15.17 8.56
C SER A 671 -22.55 14.08 8.73
N LEU A 672 -22.71 13.56 9.96
CA LEU A 672 -23.75 12.59 10.31
C LEU A 672 -25.14 13.24 10.21
N ILE A 673 -25.32 14.42 10.82
CA ILE A 673 -26.56 15.19 10.79
C ILE A 673 -26.95 15.54 9.34
N ARG A 674 -26.00 15.97 8.50
CA ARG A 674 -26.22 16.20 7.06
C ARG A 674 -26.70 14.96 6.31
N ILE A 675 -26.15 13.77 6.61
CA ILE A 675 -26.62 12.52 5.99
C ILE A 675 -28.03 12.14 6.44
N VAL A 676 -28.38 12.38 7.72
CA VAL A 676 -29.74 12.14 8.24
C VAL A 676 -30.74 13.14 7.63
N HIS A 677 -30.36 14.41 7.47
CA HIS A 677 -31.12 15.40 6.71
C HIS A 677 -31.35 14.95 5.26
N LEU A 678 -30.29 14.57 4.56
CA LEU A 678 -30.32 14.13 3.15
C LEU A 678 -31.19 12.87 2.90
N ARG A 679 -31.39 12.03 3.92
CA ARG A 679 -32.28 10.85 3.84
C ARG A 679 -33.69 11.11 4.39
N SER A 680 -33.99 12.31 4.87
CA SER A 680 -35.31 12.78 5.29
C SER A 680 -36.09 13.40 4.12
N SER A 681 -37.40 13.14 4.08
CA SER A 681 -38.36 13.73 3.13
C SER A 681 -38.36 15.26 3.13
N LEU A 682 -38.03 15.88 4.27
CA LEU A 682 -38.10 17.34 4.45
C LEU A 682 -36.90 18.11 3.86
N SER A 683 -35.85 17.44 3.38
CA SER A 683 -34.67 18.10 2.79
C SER A 683 -34.90 18.67 1.39
N GLY A 684 -36.00 18.29 0.72
CA GLY A 684 -36.28 18.67 -0.67
C GLY A 684 -35.35 18.05 -1.71
N TRP A 685 -34.32 17.30 -1.30
CA TRP A 685 -33.37 16.62 -2.19
C TRP A 685 -33.86 15.21 -2.54
N SER A 686 -33.95 14.90 -3.83
CA SER A 686 -34.24 13.55 -4.33
C SER A 686 -33.15 13.06 -5.29
N VAL A 687 -32.28 12.17 -4.78
CA VAL A 687 -31.18 11.58 -5.56
C VAL A 687 -31.59 10.20 -6.08
N GLY A 688 -32.12 10.18 -7.29
CA GLY A 688 -32.59 8.95 -7.93
C GLY A 688 -33.84 8.36 -7.26
N SER A 689 -33.95 7.03 -7.24
CA SER A 689 -35.15 6.32 -6.79
C SER A 689 -35.06 5.79 -5.34
N GLN A 690 -34.37 6.51 -4.45
CA GLN A 690 -34.33 6.12 -3.02
C GLN A 690 -35.51 6.72 -2.27
N GLU A 691 -36.23 5.87 -1.53
CA GLU A 691 -37.24 6.30 -0.56
C GLU A 691 -36.59 6.97 0.67
N ALA A 692 -37.34 7.85 1.34
CA ALA A 692 -36.92 8.45 2.61
C ALA A 692 -36.68 7.36 3.67
N ALA A 693 -35.57 7.47 4.43
CA ALA A 693 -35.16 6.43 5.37
C ALA A 693 -35.95 6.46 6.70
N LEU A 694 -36.52 7.61 7.04
CA LEU A 694 -37.14 7.91 8.33
C LEU A 694 -38.39 8.76 8.14
N GLN A 695 -39.28 8.78 9.13
CA GLN A 695 -40.45 9.64 9.13
C GLN A 695 -40.07 11.07 9.53
N ASP A 696 -40.84 12.05 9.06
CA ASP A 696 -40.64 13.47 9.38
C ASP A 696 -40.64 13.73 10.91
N VAL A 697 -41.47 12.98 11.66
CA VAL A 697 -41.53 13.02 13.14
C VAL A 697 -40.26 12.47 13.77
N ASP A 698 -39.72 11.35 13.27
CA ASP A 698 -38.46 10.77 13.76
C ASP A 698 -37.28 11.70 13.46
N TYR A 699 -37.28 12.35 12.29
CA TYR A 699 -36.28 13.33 11.88
C TYR A 699 -36.26 14.57 12.78
N ILE A 700 -37.42 15.19 13.02
CA ILE A 700 -37.50 16.38 13.89
C ILE A 700 -37.17 16.00 15.35
N SER A 701 -37.56 14.80 15.79
CA SER A 701 -37.18 14.25 17.10
C SER A 701 -35.66 14.06 17.24
N PHE A 702 -34.99 13.56 16.20
CA PHE A 702 -33.53 13.46 16.13
C PHE A 702 -32.83 14.82 16.20
N LEU A 703 -33.33 15.81 15.45
CA LEU A 703 -32.79 17.18 15.51
C LEU A 703 -32.99 17.82 16.89
N PHE A 704 -34.20 17.72 17.46
CA PHE A 704 -34.50 18.25 18.78
C PHE A 704 -33.61 17.62 19.86
N SER A 705 -33.44 16.30 19.83
CA SER A 705 -32.56 15.56 20.75
C SER A 705 -31.09 15.99 20.64
N SER A 706 -30.64 16.30 19.41
CA SER A 706 -29.26 16.74 19.14
C SER A 706 -29.03 18.21 19.51
N LEU A 707 -30.06 19.07 19.36
CA LEU A 707 -30.10 20.46 19.82
C LEU A 707 -30.13 20.58 21.35
N THR A 708 -30.71 19.60 22.05
CA THR A 708 -30.71 19.57 23.51
C THR A 708 -29.37 19.15 24.12
N GLY A 709 -28.47 18.50 23.36
CA GLY A 709 -27.15 18.03 23.82
C GLY A 709 -27.16 16.84 24.80
N PHE A 710 -28.24 16.69 25.57
CA PHE A 710 -28.40 15.73 26.66
C PHE A 710 -29.62 14.84 26.40
N SER A 711 -29.52 13.56 26.74
CA SER A 711 -30.66 12.63 26.70
C SER A 711 -31.62 12.85 27.88
N ALA A 712 -32.84 12.32 27.76
CA ALA A 712 -33.86 12.44 28.80
C ALA A 712 -33.40 11.84 30.16
N ASP A 713 -32.63 10.75 30.13
CA ASP A 713 -32.10 10.10 31.33
C ASP A 713 -31.04 10.99 32.02
N GLU A 714 -30.12 11.57 31.24
CA GLU A 714 -29.10 12.49 31.74
C GLU A 714 -29.73 13.77 32.34
N LEU A 715 -30.78 14.31 31.70
CA LEU A 715 -31.54 15.46 32.22
C LEU A 715 -32.31 15.12 33.49
N ALA A 716 -32.86 13.91 33.61
CA ALA A 716 -33.53 13.44 34.82
C ALA A 716 -32.53 13.31 35.99
N THR A 717 -31.36 12.70 35.77
CA THR A 717 -30.32 12.63 36.82
C THR A 717 -29.82 13.99 37.26
N LEU A 718 -29.79 14.99 36.36
CA LEU A 718 -29.48 16.39 36.71
C LEU A 718 -30.57 17.09 37.53
N GLN A 719 -31.82 16.59 37.57
CA GLN A 719 -32.84 17.09 38.51
C GLN A 719 -32.78 16.38 39.88
N GLU A 720 -32.19 15.18 39.95
CA GLU A 720 -32.06 14.39 41.18
C GLU A 720 -30.73 14.65 41.93
N ALA A 721 -29.71 15.19 41.25
CA ALA A 721 -28.39 15.50 41.80
C ALA A 721 -28.40 16.78 42.65
N GLY A 722 -28.79 16.67 43.92
CA GLY A 722 -28.88 17.79 44.86
C GLY A 722 -27.53 18.41 45.29
N ASP A 723 -27.57 19.73 45.45
CA ASP A 723 -26.74 20.63 46.27
C ASP A 723 -25.20 20.71 46.08
N ASP A 724 -24.47 19.63 45.83
CA ASP A 724 -22.99 19.62 45.98
C ASP A 724 -22.18 20.29 44.83
N SER A 725 -22.82 20.68 43.71
CA SER A 725 -22.08 21.16 42.52
C SER A 725 -22.77 22.21 41.64
N VAL A 726 -23.98 22.64 41.99
CA VAL A 726 -24.78 23.56 41.16
C VAL A 726 -25.21 24.75 42.00
N LEU A 727 -25.07 25.96 41.46
CA LEU A 727 -25.49 27.18 42.17
C LEU A 727 -27.01 27.16 42.41
N ALA A 728 -27.40 27.47 43.65
CA ALA A 728 -28.80 27.59 44.04
C ALA A 728 -29.49 28.69 43.22
N PRO A 729 -30.78 28.50 42.84
CA PRO A 729 -31.46 29.45 41.97
C PRO A 729 -31.69 30.78 42.70
N SER A 730 -31.27 31.87 42.07
CA SER A 730 -31.37 33.24 42.59
C SER A 730 -32.29 34.11 41.71
N PRO A 731 -32.63 35.34 42.09
CA PRO A 731 -33.42 36.22 41.23
C PRO A 731 -32.64 36.70 39.99
N LEU A 732 -31.29 36.67 40.01
CA LEU A 732 -30.44 36.83 38.81
C LEU A 732 -30.16 35.52 38.06
N SER A 733 -30.20 34.36 38.71
CA SER A 733 -30.11 33.05 38.05
C SER A 733 -31.38 32.22 38.32
N PRO A 734 -32.53 32.55 37.71
CA PRO A 734 -33.80 31.89 37.97
C PRO A 734 -33.90 30.45 37.43
N LEU A 735 -32.84 29.96 36.77
CA LEU A 735 -32.55 28.54 36.55
C LEU A 735 -31.18 28.23 37.13
N SER A 736 -31.04 27.06 37.73
CA SER A 736 -29.74 26.54 38.18
C SER A 736 -28.99 26.01 36.96
N LEU A 737 -27.95 26.72 36.52
CA LEU A 737 -27.18 26.30 35.34
C LEU A 737 -26.15 25.23 35.71
N TYR A 738 -26.19 24.10 35.00
CA TYR A 738 -25.11 23.10 35.03
C TYR A 738 -23.98 23.55 34.08
N PRO A 739 -22.76 23.84 34.58
CA PRO A 739 -21.69 24.39 33.77
C PRO A 739 -20.98 23.28 32.97
N THR A 740 -21.17 23.25 31.64
CA THR A 740 -20.51 22.22 30.82
C THR A 740 -19.02 22.52 30.61
N PRO A 741 -18.12 21.50 30.64
CA PRO A 741 -16.71 21.65 30.32
C PRO A 741 -16.49 22.29 28.95
N LEU A 742 -15.41 23.05 28.77
CA LEU A 742 -15.14 23.81 27.55
C LEU A 742 -15.22 22.94 26.27
N GLU A 743 -14.57 21.77 26.27
CA GLU A 743 -14.56 20.85 25.12
C GLU A 743 -15.97 20.30 24.79
N GLN A 744 -16.78 20.01 25.81
CA GLN A 744 -18.16 19.58 25.61
C GLN A 744 -19.04 20.72 25.11
N PHE A 745 -18.82 21.94 25.62
CA PHE A 745 -19.52 23.14 25.17
C PHE A 745 -19.22 23.42 23.69
N THR A 746 -17.95 23.44 23.28
CA THR A 746 -17.56 23.72 21.89
C THR A 746 -18.08 22.65 20.94
N HIS A 747 -17.92 21.37 21.30
CA HIS A 747 -18.44 20.25 20.53
C HIS A 747 -19.96 20.29 20.34
N HIS A 748 -20.70 20.62 21.40
CA HIS A 748 -22.15 20.80 21.31
C HIS A 748 -22.53 22.04 20.50
N TRP A 749 -21.77 23.15 20.60
CA TRP A 749 -22.03 24.38 19.85
C TRP A 749 -21.92 24.20 18.34
N ASP A 750 -20.91 23.47 17.85
CA ASP A 750 -20.79 23.11 16.43
C ASP A 750 -21.99 22.27 15.94
N VAL A 751 -22.46 21.34 16.79
CA VAL A 751 -23.66 20.52 16.53
C VAL A 751 -24.94 21.36 16.51
N VAL A 752 -25.06 22.35 17.41
CA VAL A 752 -26.17 23.32 17.41
C VAL A 752 -26.20 24.11 16.10
N GLU A 753 -25.06 24.60 15.62
CA GLU A 753 -25.00 25.38 14.37
C GLU A 753 -25.43 24.54 13.14
N GLU A 754 -25.04 23.27 13.07
CA GLU A 754 -25.48 22.36 12.01
C GLU A 754 -26.98 22.02 12.13
N VAL A 755 -27.49 21.75 13.34
CA VAL A 755 -28.92 21.51 13.55
C VAL A 755 -29.75 22.75 13.19
N CYS A 756 -29.27 23.96 13.51
CA CYS A 756 -29.91 25.20 13.07
C CYS A 756 -29.94 25.29 11.53
N HIS A 757 -28.83 24.96 10.86
CA HIS A 757 -28.77 24.95 9.40
C HIS A 757 -29.76 23.95 8.78
N CYS A 758 -29.83 22.71 9.30
CA CYS A 758 -30.79 21.67 8.88
C CYS A 758 -32.26 21.94 9.27
N LEU A 759 -32.53 22.99 10.06
CA LEU A 759 -33.88 23.51 10.34
C LEU A 759 -34.20 24.74 9.46
N GLU A 760 -33.22 25.59 9.13
CA GLU A 760 -33.37 26.75 8.24
C GLU A 760 -33.64 26.35 6.78
N THR A 761 -33.13 25.19 6.33
CA THR A 761 -33.35 24.65 4.97
C THR A 761 -34.75 24.05 4.76
N LEU A 762 -35.54 23.90 5.82
CA LEU A 762 -36.87 23.31 5.75
C LEU A 762 -37.89 24.32 5.19
N GLY A 763 -38.79 23.84 4.32
CA GLY A 763 -39.65 24.70 3.48
C GLY A 763 -40.66 25.61 4.19
N SER A 764 -40.79 25.56 5.51
CA SER A 764 -41.62 26.48 6.30
C SER A 764 -41.02 26.72 7.69
N GLN A 765 -40.20 27.77 7.81
CA GLN A 765 -39.53 28.14 9.06
C GLN A 765 -40.50 28.38 10.22
N SER A 766 -41.67 28.99 9.95
CA SER A 766 -42.71 29.21 10.96
C SER A 766 -43.32 27.91 11.50
N GLN A 767 -43.58 26.90 10.64
CA GLN A 767 -44.01 25.57 11.10
C GLN A 767 -42.90 24.86 11.88
N CYS A 768 -41.65 24.97 11.46
CA CYS A 768 -40.52 24.39 12.18
C CYS A 768 -40.31 25.05 13.55
N PHE A 769 -40.48 26.37 13.66
CA PHE A 769 -40.49 27.08 14.94
C PHE A 769 -41.63 26.61 15.84
N ASP A 770 -42.87 26.47 15.34
CA ASP A 770 -43.98 26.00 16.19
C ASP A 770 -43.77 24.57 16.71
N ILE A 771 -43.22 23.66 15.88
CA ILE A 771 -42.89 22.30 16.33
C ILE A 771 -41.78 22.33 17.40
N LEU A 772 -40.72 23.12 17.19
CA LEU A 772 -39.64 23.33 18.17
C LEU A 772 -40.18 23.91 19.48
N GLN A 773 -41.04 24.94 19.40
CA GLN A 773 -41.74 25.57 20.51
C GLN A 773 -42.57 24.57 21.32
N ASN A 774 -43.36 23.72 20.65
CA ASN A 774 -44.14 22.68 21.31
C ASN A 774 -43.23 21.64 22.00
N GLY A 775 -42.07 21.33 21.41
CA GLY A 775 -41.01 20.53 22.05
C GLY A 775 -40.49 21.18 23.34
N ILE A 776 -40.02 22.43 23.28
CA ILE A 776 -39.53 23.18 24.44
C ILE A 776 -40.63 23.25 25.52
N CYS A 777 -41.85 23.60 25.14
CA CYS A 777 -42.99 23.72 26.06
C CYS A 777 -43.30 22.43 26.80
N LYS A 778 -43.28 21.29 26.09
CA LYS A 778 -43.67 19.98 26.63
C LYS A 778 -42.58 19.34 27.49
N TYR A 779 -41.30 19.50 27.12
CA TYR A 779 -40.19 18.74 27.69
C TYR A 779 -39.25 19.57 28.58
N LEU A 780 -39.06 20.87 28.31
CA LEU A 780 -37.98 21.65 28.91
C LEU A 780 -38.44 22.71 29.91
N THR A 781 -39.65 23.29 29.75
CA THR A 781 -40.18 24.35 30.65
C THR A 781 -40.41 23.94 32.11
N ARG A 782 -40.14 22.67 32.47
CA ARG A 782 -40.29 22.11 33.82
C ARG A 782 -38.96 21.75 34.50
N LEU A 783 -37.84 21.94 33.80
CA LEU A 783 -36.50 21.70 34.36
C LEU A 783 -36.12 22.83 35.31
N GLY A 784 -35.61 22.49 36.50
CA GLY A 784 -35.01 23.45 37.43
C GLY A 784 -33.50 23.60 37.21
N VAL A 785 -32.83 22.49 36.89
CA VAL A 785 -31.41 22.45 36.50
C VAL A 785 -31.31 22.31 34.98
N VAL A 786 -30.58 23.21 34.33
CA VAL A 786 -30.45 23.26 32.85
C VAL A 786 -28.97 23.41 32.45
N PRO A 787 -28.43 22.58 31.54
CA PRO A 787 -27.07 22.76 31.03
C PRO A 787 -26.88 24.09 30.30
N ASP A 788 -25.77 24.78 30.56
CA ASP A 788 -25.47 26.08 29.95
C ASP A 788 -25.36 26.02 28.41
N SER A 789 -24.79 24.96 27.84
CA SER A 789 -24.74 24.73 26.39
C SER A 789 -26.11 24.45 25.79
N MET A 790 -27.02 23.76 26.51
CA MET A 790 -28.42 23.64 26.09
C MET A 790 -29.10 25.01 26.10
N ALA A 791 -28.97 25.78 27.19
CA ALA A 791 -29.61 27.08 27.32
C ALA A 791 -29.15 28.04 26.20
N ALA A 792 -27.85 28.05 25.88
CA ALA A 792 -27.29 28.84 24.79
C ALA A 792 -27.76 28.34 23.42
N GLY A 793 -27.78 27.01 23.21
CA GLY A 793 -28.21 26.40 21.95
C GLY A 793 -29.69 26.64 21.64
N LEU A 794 -30.57 26.57 22.64
CA LEU A 794 -32.00 26.88 22.50
C LEU A 794 -32.24 28.35 22.16
N LEU A 795 -31.55 29.28 22.82
CA LEU A 795 -31.60 30.70 22.47
C LEU A 795 -31.13 30.94 21.04
N ARG A 796 -30.03 30.30 20.64
CA ARG A 796 -29.45 30.40 19.29
C ARG A 796 -30.41 29.85 18.22
N ALA A 797 -31.00 28.68 18.42
CA ALA A 797 -31.93 28.06 17.48
C ALA A 797 -33.23 28.84 17.34
N VAL A 798 -33.85 29.27 18.45
CA VAL A 798 -35.08 30.10 18.38
C VAL A 798 -34.77 31.45 17.73
N ALA A 799 -33.62 32.07 18.04
CA ALA A 799 -33.25 33.36 17.47
C ALA A 799 -33.00 33.32 15.94
N ARG A 800 -32.70 32.15 15.37
CA ARG A 800 -32.48 31.90 13.93
C ARG A 800 -33.76 31.48 13.19
N LEU A 801 -34.63 30.68 13.82
CA LEU A 801 -35.80 30.08 13.17
C LEU A 801 -37.09 30.90 13.29
N LEU A 802 -37.09 31.96 14.09
CA LEU A 802 -38.28 32.76 14.35
C LEU A 802 -38.64 33.70 13.19
N ASP A 803 -39.59 33.28 12.37
CA ASP A 803 -40.37 34.17 11.52
C ASP A 803 -41.40 34.95 12.36
N LEU A 804 -41.53 36.25 12.10
CA LEU A 804 -42.44 37.16 12.80
C LEU A 804 -43.93 36.83 12.59
N SER A 805 -44.25 35.88 11.69
CA SER A 805 -45.62 35.36 11.52
C SER A 805 -46.13 34.53 12.70
N ILE A 806 -45.25 33.93 13.53
CA ILE A 806 -45.63 33.13 14.70
C ILE A 806 -44.85 33.62 15.93
N LEU A 807 -45.56 34.12 16.94
CA LEU A 807 -44.96 34.63 18.16
C LEU A 807 -44.73 33.52 19.21
N PRO A 808 -43.69 33.61 20.05
CA PRO A 808 -43.47 32.64 21.12
C PRO A 808 -44.60 32.65 22.17
N ILE A 809 -45.10 31.48 22.53
CA ILE A 809 -46.10 31.31 23.60
C ILE A 809 -45.51 31.66 24.96
N ASP A 810 -46.31 32.29 25.83
CA ASP A 810 -45.86 32.82 27.12
C ASP A 810 -45.08 31.83 28.03
N PRO A 811 -45.40 30.52 28.09
CA PRO A 811 -44.57 29.55 28.83
C PRO A 811 -43.15 29.40 28.27
N VAL A 812 -43.01 29.32 26.94
CA VAL A 812 -41.72 29.17 26.26
C VAL A 812 -40.95 30.48 26.28
N LEU A 813 -41.60 31.61 26.04
CA LEU A 813 -40.98 32.92 26.17
C LEU A 813 -40.45 33.16 27.60
N ARG A 814 -41.19 32.72 28.63
CA ARG A 814 -40.73 32.80 30.04
C ARG A 814 -39.50 31.94 30.26
N PHE A 815 -39.52 30.67 29.86
CA PHE A 815 -38.36 29.79 29.97
C PHE A 815 -37.12 30.35 29.24
N LEU A 816 -37.28 30.85 28.01
CA LEU A 816 -36.19 31.51 27.27
C LEU A 816 -35.68 32.78 27.98
N SER A 817 -36.55 33.56 28.63
CA SER A 817 -36.12 34.72 29.43
C SER A 817 -35.32 34.30 30.68
N GLN A 818 -35.68 33.18 31.32
CA GLN A 818 -34.95 32.63 32.46
C GLN A 818 -33.59 32.06 32.02
N CYS A 819 -33.53 31.35 30.89
CA CYS A 819 -32.28 30.89 30.28
C CYS A 819 -31.36 32.08 29.96
N CYS A 820 -31.89 33.11 29.30
CA CYS A 820 -31.10 34.28 28.90
C CYS A 820 -30.57 35.07 30.11
N LEU A 821 -31.38 35.26 31.15
CA LEU A 821 -30.96 35.96 32.37
C LEU A 821 -29.90 35.16 33.14
N SER A 822 -30.10 33.86 33.34
CA SER A 822 -29.13 32.99 34.03
C SER A 822 -27.80 32.90 33.28
N LEU A 823 -27.83 32.89 31.93
CA LEU A 823 -26.63 32.93 31.11
C LEU A 823 -25.91 34.29 31.14
N LEU A 824 -26.64 35.40 31.28
CA LEU A 824 -26.04 36.73 31.48
C LEU A 824 -25.34 36.84 32.84
N ALA A 825 -25.84 36.16 33.88
CA ALA A 825 -25.14 36.03 35.16
C ALA A 825 -23.87 35.14 35.03
N LEU A 826 -23.98 33.98 34.37
CA LEU A 826 -22.83 33.11 34.09
C LEU A 826 -21.73 33.80 33.27
N LEU A 827 -22.07 34.75 32.39
CA LEU A 827 -21.08 35.53 31.66
C LEU A 827 -20.21 36.42 32.56
N ILE A 828 -20.70 36.83 33.72
CA ILE A 828 -19.94 37.66 34.68
C ILE A 828 -18.94 36.79 35.46
N THR A 829 -19.33 35.60 35.91
CA THR A 829 -18.36 34.68 36.55
C THR A 829 -17.27 34.28 35.56
N LEU A 830 -17.63 33.97 34.30
CA LEU A 830 -16.70 33.71 33.20
C LEU A 830 -15.87 34.94 32.74
N GLN A 831 -16.09 36.15 33.28
CA GLN A 831 -15.22 37.32 33.09
C GLN A 831 -14.18 37.48 34.21
N GLN A 832 -14.39 36.86 35.37
CA GLN A 832 -13.47 36.89 36.50
C GLN A 832 -12.40 35.78 36.41
N GLU A 833 -12.66 34.75 35.61
CA GLU A 833 -11.75 33.65 35.28
C GLU A 833 -10.68 34.03 34.24
N ALA A 834 -9.60 33.25 34.17
CA ALA A 834 -8.44 33.56 33.33
C ALA A 834 -8.78 33.58 31.82
N PRO A 835 -8.30 34.59 31.06
CA PRO A 835 -8.82 34.89 29.72
C PRO A 835 -8.32 33.98 28.60
N SER A 836 -7.35 33.08 28.82
CA SER A 836 -6.86 32.20 27.75
C SER A 836 -7.87 31.12 27.34
N ASP A 837 -8.61 30.59 28.31
CA ASP A 837 -9.30 29.30 28.16
C ASP A 837 -10.81 29.49 27.93
N THR A 838 -11.44 30.49 28.57
CA THR A 838 -12.91 30.66 28.55
C THR A 838 -13.46 31.54 27.42
N ASN A 839 -12.60 32.22 26.64
CA ASN A 839 -13.02 33.23 25.65
C ASN A 839 -14.08 32.72 24.67
N HIS A 840 -13.88 31.58 24.02
CA HIS A 840 -14.79 31.11 22.98
C HIS A 840 -16.18 30.74 23.53
N LYS A 841 -16.23 30.11 24.72
CA LYS A 841 -17.50 29.85 25.44
C LYS A 841 -18.21 31.17 25.80
N ARG A 842 -17.45 32.17 26.25
CA ARG A 842 -17.97 33.51 26.57
C ARG A 842 -18.57 34.21 25.34
N GLU A 843 -17.87 34.17 24.21
CA GLU A 843 -18.34 34.73 22.93
C GLU A 843 -19.59 34.04 22.40
N ALA A 844 -19.64 32.71 22.45
CA ALA A 844 -20.80 31.93 22.02
C ALA A 844 -22.05 32.20 22.87
N ILE A 845 -21.93 32.19 24.20
CA ILE A 845 -23.05 32.50 25.12
C ILE A 845 -23.52 33.95 24.93
N TRP A 846 -22.59 34.91 24.85
CA TRP A 846 -22.94 36.32 24.60
C TRP A 846 -23.64 36.50 23.25
N GLY A 847 -23.12 35.88 22.19
CA GLY A 847 -23.74 35.89 20.86
C GLY A 847 -25.16 35.28 20.85
N ALA A 848 -25.38 34.17 21.58
CA ALA A 848 -26.70 33.58 21.74
C ALA A 848 -27.69 34.53 22.44
N CYS A 849 -27.31 35.09 23.59
CA CYS A 849 -28.14 36.02 24.37
C CYS A 849 -28.44 37.31 23.58
N VAL A 850 -27.42 37.93 22.97
CA VAL A 850 -27.59 39.12 22.12
C VAL A 850 -28.51 38.85 20.95
N SER A 851 -28.31 37.74 20.23
CA SER A 851 -29.13 37.37 19.08
C SER A 851 -30.59 37.23 19.52
N ALA A 852 -30.85 36.42 20.55
CA ALA A 852 -32.18 36.21 21.11
C ALA A 852 -32.86 37.51 21.58
N LEU A 853 -32.16 38.36 22.33
CA LEU A 853 -32.68 39.65 22.80
C LEU A 853 -32.98 40.65 21.68
N SER A 854 -32.38 40.46 20.50
CA SER A 854 -32.56 41.32 19.32
C SER A 854 -33.60 40.80 18.31
N THR A 855 -33.82 39.48 18.21
CA THR A 855 -34.78 38.91 17.23
C THR A 855 -36.09 38.44 17.86
N ILE A 856 -36.10 38.00 19.13
CA ILE A 856 -37.27 37.37 19.74
C ILE A 856 -38.19 38.45 20.36
N PRO A 857 -39.41 38.69 19.81
CA PRO A 857 -40.31 39.72 20.32
C PRO A 857 -40.70 39.48 21.78
N ARG A 858 -40.85 40.58 22.53
CA ARG A 858 -41.13 40.59 23.98
C ARG A 858 -40.05 39.98 24.89
N LEU A 859 -39.03 39.28 24.38
CA LEU A 859 -38.03 38.60 25.23
C LEU A 859 -37.26 39.57 26.13
N LEU A 860 -36.61 40.59 25.54
CA LEU A 860 -35.88 41.61 26.29
C LEU A 860 -36.78 42.31 27.32
N ARG A 861 -38.05 42.57 26.97
CA ARG A 861 -39.02 43.19 27.88
C ARG A 861 -39.27 42.29 29.10
N MET A 862 -39.41 40.98 28.91
CA MET A 862 -39.64 40.06 30.03
C MET A 862 -38.37 39.82 30.85
N VAL A 863 -37.18 39.75 30.22
CA VAL A 863 -35.90 39.73 30.96
C VAL A 863 -35.80 40.97 31.86
N LEU A 864 -36.08 42.17 31.34
CA LEU A 864 -36.12 43.40 32.16
C LEU A 864 -37.20 43.35 33.25
N GLN A 865 -38.35 42.71 33.02
CA GLN A 865 -39.40 42.54 34.04
C GLN A 865 -39.08 41.49 35.12
N SER A 866 -38.11 40.59 34.87
CA SER A 866 -37.57 39.67 35.87
C SER A 866 -36.54 40.32 36.81
N LEU A 867 -35.92 41.43 36.40
CA LEU A 867 -34.88 42.14 37.16
C LEU A 867 -35.47 42.97 38.32
N ARG A 868 -35.87 42.27 39.38
CA ARG A 868 -36.46 42.88 40.59
C ARG A 868 -35.39 43.22 41.61
N VAL A 869 -34.90 44.46 41.56
CA VAL A 869 -33.80 44.95 42.41
C VAL A 869 -34.03 44.73 43.91
N GLY A 870 -35.28 44.89 44.38
CA GLY A 870 -35.63 44.70 45.80
C GLY A 870 -35.71 43.25 46.28
N ASP A 871 -35.62 42.26 45.38
CA ASP A 871 -35.59 40.84 45.72
C ASP A 871 -34.14 40.30 45.82
N LEU A 872 -33.10 41.13 45.55
CA LEU A 872 -31.68 40.74 45.41
C LEU A 872 -30.86 40.87 46.69
N CYS A 873 -29.80 40.05 46.79
CA CYS A 873 -28.74 40.18 47.79
C CYS A 873 -27.73 41.30 47.44
N GLU A 874 -27.01 41.81 48.44
CA GLU A 874 -26.01 42.90 48.23
C GLU A 874 -24.92 42.50 47.22
N GLU A 875 -24.47 41.24 47.22
CA GLU A 875 -23.49 40.69 46.26
C GLU A 875 -24.02 40.56 44.82
N GLU A 876 -25.34 40.60 44.62
CA GLU A 876 -25.99 40.53 43.31
C GLU A 876 -26.17 41.90 42.65
N LEU A 877 -26.25 42.99 43.44
CA LEU A 877 -26.45 44.34 42.91
C LEU A 877 -25.33 44.79 41.95
N PRO A 878 -24.02 44.54 42.22
CA PRO A 878 -22.94 44.82 41.27
C PRO A 878 -23.02 43.97 40.01
N GLN A 879 -23.43 42.70 40.13
CA GLN A 879 -23.58 41.79 38.99
C GLN A 879 -24.68 42.28 38.06
N LEU A 880 -25.85 42.66 38.59
CA LEU A 880 -26.91 43.30 37.82
C LEU A 880 -26.43 44.58 37.13
N GLY A 881 -25.66 45.41 37.82
CA GLY A 881 -25.05 46.61 37.23
C GLY A 881 -24.12 46.31 36.05
N GLN A 882 -23.36 45.22 36.12
CA GLN A 882 -22.51 44.75 35.03
C GLN A 882 -23.33 44.17 33.87
N ILE A 883 -24.38 43.36 34.11
CA ILE A 883 -25.29 42.87 33.06
C ILE A 883 -25.88 44.05 32.27
N LEU A 884 -26.46 45.03 32.98
CA LEU A 884 -27.06 46.20 32.36
C LEU A 884 -26.03 47.03 31.59
N SER A 885 -24.81 47.19 32.12
CA SER A 885 -23.72 47.90 31.44
C SER A 885 -23.33 47.22 30.12
N MET A 886 -23.16 45.89 30.11
CA MET A 886 -22.86 45.12 28.89
C MET A 886 -23.98 45.27 27.84
N LEU A 887 -25.24 45.14 28.26
CA LEU A 887 -26.39 45.28 27.36
C LEU A 887 -26.49 46.70 26.76
N LEU A 888 -26.23 47.74 27.56
CA LEU A 888 -26.27 49.14 27.13
C LEU A 888 -25.12 49.50 26.17
N GLN A 889 -23.93 48.93 26.38
CA GLN A 889 -22.79 49.12 25.46
C GLN A 889 -23.01 48.42 24.11
N HIS A 890 -23.88 47.40 24.03
CA HIS A 890 -24.08 46.62 22.83
C HIS A 890 -24.99 47.28 21.78
N THR A 891 -24.38 48.00 20.83
CA THR A 891 -25.08 48.84 19.83
C THR A 891 -26.32 48.21 19.17
N PRO A 892 -26.32 46.95 18.68
CA PRO A 892 -27.53 46.30 18.14
C PRO A 892 -28.75 46.21 19.09
N LEU A 893 -28.54 46.18 20.41
CA LEU A 893 -29.63 46.13 21.38
C LEU A 893 -30.24 47.51 21.69
N ARG A 894 -29.56 48.61 21.30
CA ARG A 894 -29.93 49.98 21.66
C ARG A 894 -31.39 50.33 21.33
N ASN A 895 -31.87 49.96 20.13
CA ASN A 895 -33.25 50.25 19.73
C ASN A 895 -34.28 49.48 20.58
N HIS A 896 -33.98 48.22 20.90
CA HIS A 896 -34.83 47.36 21.72
C HIS A 896 -34.83 47.80 23.20
N LEU A 897 -33.71 48.29 23.71
CA LEU A 897 -33.59 48.89 25.04
C LEU A 897 -34.36 50.22 25.12
N MET A 898 -34.24 51.10 24.12
CA MET A 898 -34.99 52.35 24.06
C MET A 898 -36.51 52.13 23.96
N ALA A 899 -36.95 51.09 23.25
CA ALA A 899 -38.37 50.68 23.23
C ALA A 899 -38.90 50.21 24.60
N ASN A 900 -38.02 49.96 25.57
CA ASN A 900 -38.33 49.58 26.96
C ASN A 900 -37.80 50.61 27.98
N ALA A 901 -37.48 51.83 27.55
CA ALA A 901 -36.75 52.83 28.36
C ALA A 901 -37.39 53.12 29.73
N ALA A 902 -38.72 53.07 29.86
CA ALA A 902 -39.42 53.28 31.14
C ALA A 902 -39.16 52.16 32.16
N LEU A 903 -39.04 50.90 31.72
CA LEU A 903 -38.68 49.77 32.60
C LEU A 903 -37.20 49.89 33.02
N LEU A 904 -36.33 50.16 32.05
CA LEU A 904 -34.90 50.39 32.30
C LEU A 904 -34.65 51.54 33.29
N GLN A 905 -35.39 52.64 33.15
CA GLN A 905 -35.34 53.78 34.07
C GLN A 905 -35.77 53.40 35.50
N HIS A 906 -36.80 52.57 35.65
CA HIS A 906 -37.26 52.08 36.96
C HIS A 906 -36.20 51.20 37.64
N ILE A 907 -35.61 50.25 36.90
CA ILE A 907 -34.57 49.35 37.41
C ILE A 907 -33.34 50.15 37.87
N ILE A 908 -32.92 51.15 37.10
CA ILE A 908 -31.80 52.03 37.46
C ILE A 908 -32.13 52.93 38.65
N GLN A 909 -33.37 53.46 38.72
CA GLN A 909 -33.83 54.22 39.89
C GLN A 909 -33.77 53.36 41.17
N ASP A 910 -34.22 52.11 41.12
CA ASP A 910 -34.17 51.23 42.28
C ASP A 910 -32.73 50.82 42.64
N LEU A 911 -31.87 50.52 41.66
CA LEU A 911 -30.43 50.31 41.91
C LEU A 911 -29.83 51.48 42.69
N THR A 912 -30.06 52.73 42.25
CA THR A 912 -29.57 53.95 42.95
C THR A 912 -30.28 54.27 44.29
N ARG A 913 -31.32 53.51 44.67
CA ARG A 913 -31.98 53.58 45.98
C ARG A 913 -31.41 52.55 46.95
N TYR A 914 -31.20 51.31 46.50
CA TYR A 914 -30.66 50.24 47.35
C TYR A 914 -29.14 50.37 47.58
N SER A 915 -28.37 50.89 46.61
CA SER A 915 -26.92 51.06 46.71
C SER A 915 -26.45 52.29 47.52
N ARG A 916 -27.20 52.72 48.55
CA ARG A 916 -26.97 54.00 49.28
C ARG A 916 -26.01 53.90 50.48
N GLY A 917 -24.97 53.08 50.36
CA GLY A 917 -23.85 53.03 51.31
C GLY A 917 -22.88 54.22 51.15
N GLU A 918 -21.96 54.39 52.11
CA GLU A 918 -20.98 55.50 52.08
C GLU A 918 -19.96 55.39 50.94
N THR A 919 -19.73 54.19 50.40
CA THR A 919 -18.93 53.96 49.21
C THR A 919 -19.82 53.92 47.96
N ARG A 920 -19.81 54.99 47.16
CA ARG A 920 -20.30 54.95 45.76
C ARG A 920 -19.41 54.01 44.96
N GLU A 921 -19.83 52.77 44.79
CA GLU A 921 -19.07 51.75 44.07
C GLU A 921 -18.95 52.07 42.56
N GLN A 922 -17.77 51.85 42.00
CA GLN A 922 -17.41 52.37 40.67
C GLN A 922 -18.30 51.83 39.53
N TRP A 923 -18.78 50.59 39.66
CA TRP A 923 -19.70 49.99 38.68
C TRP A 923 -21.02 50.77 38.54
N LEU A 924 -21.48 51.44 39.60
CA LEU A 924 -22.72 52.23 39.56
C LEU A 924 -22.52 53.52 38.76
N THR A 925 -21.36 54.17 38.91
CA THR A 925 -20.99 55.32 38.07
C THR A 925 -20.79 54.92 36.60
N ASP A 926 -20.20 53.77 36.33
CA ASP A 926 -20.02 53.25 34.96
C ASP A 926 -21.37 52.90 34.31
N LEU A 927 -22.29 52.26 35.06
CA LEU A 927 -23.66 51.99 34.63
C LEU A 927 -24.43 53.28 34.29
N LEU A 928 -24.38 54.28 35.18
CA LEU A 928 -25.05 55.57 34.98
C LEU A 928 -24.46 56.32 33.79
N TYR A 929 -23.15 56.23 33.56
CA TYR A 929 -22.50 56.75 32.36
C TYR A 929 -23.02 56.03 31.09
N CYS A 930 -23.01 54.70 31.04
CA CYS A 930 -23.54 53.92 29.92
C CYS A 930 -25.04 54.21 29.64
N TYR A 931 -25.85 54.36 30.68
CA TYR A 931 -27.24 54.77 30.56
C TYR A 931 -27.38 56.19 29.97
N SER A 932 -26.59 57.16 30.46
CA SER A 932 -26.61 58.53 29.92
C SER A 932 -26.22 58.57 28.44
N VAL A 933 -25.21 57.81 28.01
CA VAL A 933 -24.75 57.73 26.62
C VAL A 933 -25.80 57.08 25.71
N THR A 934 -26.43 55.98 26.17
CA THR A 934 -27.48 55.28 25.40
C THR A 934 -28.74 56.12 25.23
N VAL A 935 -29.22 56.77 26.30
CA VAL A 935 -30.39 57.68 26.24
C VAL A 935 -30.08 58.92 25.41
N ALA A 936 -28.88 59.53 25.56
CA ALA A 936 -28.52 60.76 24.86
C ALA A 936 -28.70 60.68 23.35
N HIS A 937 -28.07 59.70 22.66
CA HIS A 937 -28.24 59.59 21.19
C HIS A 937 -29.57 58.90 20.79
N GLY A 938 -30.36 58.40 21.75
CA GLY A 938 -31.75 58.00 21.51
C GLY A 938 -32.73 59.18 21.51
N SER A 939 -32.38 60.30 22.14
CA SER A 939 -33.25 61.48 22.33
C SER A 939 -33.36 62.41 21.12
N THR A 940 -32.60 62.18 20.05
CA THR A 940 -32.53 63.05 18.86
C THR A 940 -33.84 63.14 18.07
N THR A 941 -34.81 62.25 18.32
CA THR A 941 -36.13 62.23 17.67
C THR A 941 -37.28 62.80 18.51
N HIS A 942 -37.13 62.97 19.83
CA HIS A 942 -38.19 63.54 20.69
C HIS A 942 -37.64 64.45 21.80
N ARG A 943 -37.77 65.78 21.61
CA ARG A 943 -37.69 66.76 22.70
C ARG A 943 -38.96 66.72 23.55
N GLY A 944 -39.01 65.82 24.53
CA GLY A 944 -39.97 65.82 25.64
C GLY A 944 -39.25 66.19 26.95
N ASN A 945 -39.77 67.20 27.67
CA ASN A 945 -39.05 67.81 28.80
C ASN A 945 -39.34 67.13 30.15
N MET A 946 -38.42 66.33 30.71
CA MET A 946 -38.45 65.89 32.11
C MET A 946 -37.07 65.59 32.73
N GLY A 947 -36.84 66.09 33.95
CA GLY A 947 -36.45 65.22 35.08
C GLY A 947 -34.97 64.87 35.33
N LEU A 948 -33.98 65.50 34.69
CA LEU A 948 -32.56 65.11 34.84
C LEU A 948 -31.82 65.70 36.07
N ARG A 949 -32.53 66.15 37.12
CA ARG A 949 -31.94 66.94 38.22
C ARG A 949 -31.87 66.26 39.59
N ASP A 950 -32.57 65.14 39.78
CA ASP A 950 -32.73 64.48 41.09
C ASP A 950 -31.93 63.14 41.20
N MET A 951 -30.80 63.04 40.49
CA MET A 951 -29.96 61.83 40.40
C MET A 951 -28.47 62.06 40.74
N TYR A 952 -28.12 63.18 41.39
CA TYR A 952 -26.73 63.53 41.75
C TYR A 952 -26.50 63.63 43.26
#